data_AF-A0A9D6FWA5-F1
#
_entry.id   AF-A0A9D6FWA5-F1
#
_cell.length_a   1.000
_cell.length_b   1.000
_cell.length_c   1.000
_cell.angle_alpha   90.00
_cell.angle_beta   90.00
_cell.angle_gamma   90.00
#
_symmetry.space_group_name_H-M   'P 1'
#
loop_
_entity.id
_entity.type
_entity.pdbx_description
1 polymer ?
#
loop_
_entity_poly.entity_id
_entity_poly.type
_entity_poly.pdbx_seq_one_letter_code
_entity_poly.pdbx_strand_id
1 'polypeptide(L)'
;MSSEQDGTARVMVRVGNRTEFELSSVVRDLKGADPHELKAALEHDAVEMRLNTIREFRLAPYADAPDLSEWDQDVLLETWPPLYAGGGESAAESLRRTCLGCTSQISTARQVLDYALSVYGPGKAVDLGKNMDAGDFTWTGVMCGFPPGDLHSLDRALSYAESQLNRARLAAGQAHATNADLEGQAFHAGTMLLLAQEVLETIKTSLFGFTTAANLGLSDIAWYPPPHFTGRGAMESGKKAVVFIGDNFIPMWLLVEALRAKVLTERFEVCGIGQAADDLPRFYDRGRWVGAMTRARKVLRTGVFDIIVGSDGCLGFDLVDEARRTDSRLIWTGSVAFGGLKERSSDPVDAIVSDLLSGVPGVWLRDPRRAAEVTFALMETMKQRPGGYVLGEEKARAEASKCSDDCDLCSYACPSALLVSRGVRALRDGNGFKALAEAEKRCCLCLECDRSCPEKIGISDLMVAAFARKGPEDKFILRGGRGGGQRAEMASNDLVARSGSSPGWFGVIGCGDANPDDVQWIANELASRNGIVAMAGCSVGDIAHFHDPDEQKWIMQKYPFWLQPRSAANLGGCSACQFLPLITLKNARSTAGVTHYSNYVETVATTFDRYACCTIVWGPLPDRMYAIVAGLVRSGVPVVVGPLAGNDWKRMLPGNKWDWRRYWVYEALSQRKRFVEPSPKHLIIPAETREEAVNMACCYNVKPAQGFRMTFLDGYLDTHQQYFGELPDDWPRYVRSPGDLPIAGRARFLAELEAKHGWKREGPVIKEIPLPDGRTVDQKQYVREYGAGGAPVTRVPRLCVKPLHQKKE
;
A
#
# COMPACT_ATOMS: atom_id res chain seq x y z
N MET A 1 29.90 -44.05 6.30
CA MET A 1 28.81 -43.55 7.16
C MET A 1 28.49 -42.14 6.72
N SER A 2 27.36 -41.77 6.13
CA SER A 2 26.22 -42.45 5.52
C SER A 2 25.71 -41.44 4.47
N SER A 3 25.52 -41.90 3.24
CA SER A 3 25.05 -41.13 2.08
C SER A 3 23.53 -40.88 2.15
N GLU A 4 23.06 -40.27 3.23
CA GLU A 4 21.64 -40.09 3.59
C GLU A 4 21.24 -38.62 3.82
N GLN A 5 21.86 -37.66 3.13
CA GLN A 5 21.54 -36.23 3.30
C GLN A 5 21.45 -35.44 1.98
N ASP A 6 20.62 -35.90 1.04
CA ASP A 6 20.11 -34.99 0.02
C ASP A 6 18.67 -35.37 -0.35
N GLY A 7 17.69 -34.80 0.36
CA GLY A 7 16.25 -35.05 0.13
C GLY A 7 15.72 -34.50 -1.20
N THR A 8 16.55 -33.79 -1.98
CA THR A 8 16.22 -33.31 -3.33
C THR A 8 16.50 -34.35 -4.41
N ALA A 9 17.53 -35.17 -4.23
CA ALA A 9 18.00 -36.11 -5.22
C ALA A 9 16.93 -37.19 -5.39
N ARG A 10 16.27 -37.21 -6.57
CA ARG A 10 15.22 -38.15 -7.02
C ARG A 10 13.75 -37.72 -6.90
N VAL A 11 13.39 -36.48 -6.56
CA VAL A 11 11.97 -36.05 -6.65
C VAL A 11 11.63 -35.64 -8.08
N MET A 12 10.93 -36.51 -8.81
CA MET A 12 10.46 -36.25 -10.17
C MET A 12 9.13 -35.50 -10.14
N VAL A 13 9.04 -34.40 -10.89
CA VAL A 13 7.82 -33.60 -11.06
C VAL A 13 7.27 -33.86 -12.46
N ARG A 14 5.98 -34.22 -12.56
CA ARG A 14 5.30 -34.44 -13.84
C ARG A 14 4.24 -33.38 -14.10
N VAL A 15 4.46 -32.55 -15.12
CA VAL A 15 3.54 -31.48 -15.51
C VAL A 15 2.91 -31.82 -16.86
N GLY A 16 1.60 -32.01 -16.87
CA GLY A 16 0.89 -32.47 -18.07
C GLY A 16 1.30 -33.89 -18.46
N ASN A 17 1.34 -34.16 -19.78
CA ASN A 17 1.48 -35.53 -20.29
C ASN A 17 2.90 -35.90 -20.73
N ARG A 18 3.76 -34.91 -21.00
CA ARG A 18 5.05 -35.08 -21.69
C ARG A 18 6.22 -34.40 -20.99
N THR A 19 5.96 -33.48 -20.05
CA THR A 19 7.03 -32.81 -19.30
C THR A 19 7.24 -33.45 -17.95
N GLU A 20 8.44 -34.00 -17.76
CA GLU A 20 8.91 -34.55 -16.51
C GLU A 20 10.34 -34.08 -16.28
N PHE A 21 10.63 -33.63 -15.07
CA PHE A 21 11.96 -33.14 -14.69
C PHE A 21 12.24 -33.44 -13.22
N GLU A 22 13.52 -33.54 -12.88
CA GLU A 22 13.95 -33.66 -11.49
C GLU A 22 13.89 -32.29 -10.81
N LEU A 23 13.31 -32.20 -9.61
CA LEU A 23 13.14 -30.92 -8.91
C LEU A 23 14.48 -30.20 -8.68
N SER A 24 15.55 -30.94 -8.41
CA SER A 24 16.93 -30.43 -8.25
C SER A 24 17.50 -29.77 -9.51
N SER A 25 16.92 -30.03 -10.69
CA SER A 25 17.34 -29.37 -11.95
C SER A 25 16.85 -27.93 -12.08
N VAL A 26 15.85 -27.53 -11.28
CA VAL A 26 15.25 -26.18 -11.35
C VAL A 26 15.25 -25.45 -10.00
N VAL A 27 15.46 -26.17 -8.90
CA VAL A 27 15.66 -25.61 -7.55
C VAL A 27 17.13 -25.76 -7.15
N ARG A 28 17.82 -24.64 -6.93
CA ARG A 28 19.23 -24.66 -6.49
C ARG A 28 19.38 -25.13 -5.05
N ASP A 29 18.50 -24.66 -4.16
CA ASP A 29 18.49 -24.96 -2.74
C ASP A 29 17.03 -24.93 -2.25
N LEU A 30 16.59 -25.98 -1.53
CA LEU A 30 15.24 -26.05 -0.98
C LEU A 30 15.06 -25.16 0.25
N LYS A 31 16.13 -24.83 0.98
CA LYS A 31 16.10 -24.01 2.21
C LYS A 31 15.06 -24.45 3.24
N GLY A 32 14.85 -25.77 3.34
CA GLY A 32 13.89 -26.38 4.25
C GLY A 32 12.46 -26.54 3.71
N ALA A 33 12.21 -26.18 2.44
CA ALA A 33 10.96 -26.53 1.76
C ALA A 33 10.81 -28.05 1.62
N ASP A 34 9.57 -28.53 1.82
CA ASP A 34 9.23 -29.92 1.54
C ASP A 34 9.18 -30.14 0.02
N PRO A 35 10.06 -31.00 -0.54
CA PRO A 35 10.09 -31.23 -1.98
C PRO A 35 8.83 -31.91 -2.51
N HIS A 36 8.11 -32.68 -1.69
CA HIS A 36 6.85 -33.33 -2.09
C HIS A 36 5.69 -32.34 -2.12
N GLU A 37 5.65 -31.39 -1.19
CA GLU A 37 4.68 -30.30 -1.20
C GLU A 37 4.88 -29.39 -2.41
N LEU A 38 6.13 -28.99 -2.68
CA LEU A 38 6.47 -28.20 -3.86
C LEU A 38 6.18 -28.96 -5.16
N LYS A 39 6.50 -30.27 -5.23
CA LYS A 39 6.10 -31.13 -6.33
C LYS A 39 4.59 -31.09 -6.55
N ALA A 40 3.80 -31.36 -5.51
CA ALA A 40 2.34 -31.39 -5.63
C ALA A 40 1.78 -30.04 -6.11
N ALA A 41 2.31 -28.92 -5.61
CA ALA A 41 1.94 -27.58 -6.04
C ALA A 41 2.25 -27.35 -7.53
N LEU A 42 3.45 -27.77 -7.99
CA LEU A 42 3.85 -27.65 -9.39
C LEU A 42 3.04 -28.53 -10.33
N GLU A 43 2.76 -29.79 -9.96
CA GLU A 43 1.97 -30.71 -10.79
C GLU A 43 0.52 -30.24 -10.95
N HIS A 44 0.00 -29.49 -9.99
CA HIS A 44 -1.33 -28.90 -10.04
C HIS A 44 -1.39 -27.57 -10.82
N ASP A 45 -0.39 -26.69 -10.65
CA ASP A 45 -0.46 -25.30 -11.12
C ASP A 45 0.37 -24.98 -12.36
N ALA A 46 1.49 -25.69 -12.57
CA ALA A 46 2.37 -25.38 -13.68
C ALA A 46 1.75 -25.77 -15.02
N VAL A 47 1.97 -24.93 -16.03
CA VAL A 47 1.47 -25.16 -17.39
C VAL A 47 2.56 -25.81 -18.24
N GLU A 48 2.31 -27.05 -18.71
CA GLU A 48 3.25 -27.85 -19.52
C GLU A 48 3.83 -27.07 -20.72
N MET A 49 2.96 -26.40 -21.48
CA MET A 49 3.36 -25.58 -22.61
C MET A 49 4.34 -24.47 -22.21
N ARG A 50 4.13 -23.83 -21.05
CA ARG A 50 4.97 -22.74 -20.57
C ARG A 50 6.39 -23.24 -20.25
N LEU A 51 6.50 -24.34 -19.51
CA LEU A 51 7.77 -24.97 -19.15
C LEU A 51 8.58 -25.43 -20.38
N ASN A 52 7.89 -25.94 -21.40
CA ASN A 52 8.54 -26.36 -22.64
C ASN A 52 9.00 -25.20 -23.52
N THR A 53 8.43 -24.01 -23.31
CA THR A 53 8.69 -22.83 -24.14
C THR A 53 9.86 -22.00 -23.61
N ILE A 54 9.95 -21.74 -22.30
CA ILE A 54 10.99 -20.87 -21.73
C ILE A 54 12.38 -21.53 -21.75
N ARG A 55 13.42 -20.74 -21.97
CA ARG A 55 14.81 -21.23 -22.10
C ARG A 55 15.28 -21.94 -20.83
N GLU A 56 15.01 -21.33 -19.68
CA GLU A 56 15.42 -21.87 -18.39
C GLU A 56 14.37 -21.58 -17.31
N PHE A 57 13.86 -22.66 -16.71
CA PHE A 57 12.94 -22.60 -15.59
C PHE A 57 13.73 -22.71 -14.28
N ARG A 58 13.53 -21.75 -13.37
CA ARG A 58 14.20 -21.69 -12.06
C ARG A 58 13.20 -21.35 -10.99
N LEU A 59 13.34 -22.01 -9.85
CA LEU A 59 12.52 -21.83 -8.65
C LEU A 59 13.43 -21.54 -7.45
N ALA A 60 12.97 -20.64 -6.58
CA ALA A 60 13.66 -20.23 -5.37
C ALA A 60 12.69 -20.28 -4.17
N PRO A 61 12.43 -21.48 -3.59
CA PRO A 61 11.66 -21.58 -2.36
C PRO A 61 12.41 -20.90 -1.21
N TYR A 62 11.68 -20.14 -0.40
CA TYR A 62 12.23 -19.33 0.69
C TYR A 62 13.40 -18.45 0.24
N ALA A 63 13.23 -17.79 -0.92
CA ALA A 63 14.26 -16.99 -1.56
C ALA A 63 14.91 -15.98 -0.60
N ASP A 64 16.24 -15.84 -0.64
CA ASP A 64 16.93 -14.69 -0.06
C ASP A 64 16.99 -13.56 -1.10
N ALA A 65 17.34 -12.35 -0.67
CA ALA A 65 17.53 -11.22 -1.60
C ALA A 65 18.46 -11.56 -2.80
N PRO A 66 19.62 -12.23 -2.62
CA PRO A 66 20.51 -12.57 -3.74
C PRO A 66 19.93 -13.58 -4.75
N ASP A 67 18.96 -14.41 -4.37
CA ASP A 67 18.34 -15.35 -5.31
C ASP A 67 17.49 -14.63 -6.37
N LEU A 68 17.14 -13.37 -6.10
CA LEU A 68 16.28 -12.52 -6.92
C LEU A 68 17.06 -11.35 -7.53
N SER A 69 18.40 -11.35 -7.45
CA SER A 69 19.24 -10.26 -7.95
C SER A 69 19.13 -10.04 -9.46
N GLU A 70 18.79 -11.08 -10.23
CA GLU A 70 18.55 -10.96 -11.68
C GLU A 70 17.34 -10.06 -12.00
N TRP A 71 16.42 -9.87 -11.05
CA TRP A 71 15.33 -8.91 -11.16
C TRP A 71 15.70 -7.59 -10.52
N ASP A 72 16.19 -7.64 -9.28
CA ASP A 72 16.46 -6.44 -8.49
C ASP A 72 17.58 -5.60 -9.11
N GLN A 73 18.72 -6.21 -9.47
CA GLN A 73 19.90 -5.50 -9.97
C GLN A 73 19.90 -5.36 -11.50
N ASP A 74 19.73 -6.47 -12.22
CA ASP A 74 19.89 -6.50 -13.69
C ASP A 74 18.68 -5.93 -14.45
N VAL A 75 17.54 -5.72 -13.78
CA VAL A 75 16.35 -5.13 -14.40
C VAL A 75 15.98 -3.80 -13.75
N LEU A 76 15.68 -3.81 -12.44
CA LEU A 76 15.18 -2.61 -11.78
C LEU A 76 16.29 -1.56 -11.62
N LEU A 77 17.38 -1.87 -10.92
CA LEU A 77 18.43 -0.89 -10.60
C LEU A 77 19.31 -0.52 -11.81
N GLU A 78 19.43 -1.39 -12.81
CA GLU A 78 20.08 -1.04 -14.09
C GLU A 78 19.31 0.10 -14.81
N THR A 79 17.98 -0.02 -14.85
CA THR A 79 17.10 0.95 -15.54
C THR A 79 16.87 2.20 -14.69
N TRP A 80 16.61 2.03 -13.39
CA TRP A 80 16.28 3.08 -12.42
C TRP A 80 17.28 3.05 -11.25
N PRO A 81 18.51 3.59 -11.45
CA PRO A 81 19.51 3.60 -10.40
C PRO A 81 19.05 4.45 -9.22
N PRO A 82 19.45 4.10 -7.98
CA PRO A 82 19.04 4.83 -6.81
C PRO A 82 19.69 6.21 -6.76
N LEU A 83 18.90 7.21 -6.42
CA LEU A 83 19.32 8.56 -6.12
C LEU A 83 19.05 8.84 -4.64
N TYR A 84 20.10 9.15 -3.87
CA TYR A 84 19.99 9.59 -2.49
C TYR A 84 20.23 11.10 -2.42
N ALA A 85 19.20 11.86 -2.06
CA ALA A 85 19.27 13.30 -1.92
C ALA A 85 19.66 13.69 -0.48
N GLY A 86 20.47 14.75 -0.33
CA GLY A 86 20.94 15.25 0.97
C GLY A 86 22.14 14.47 1.54
N GLY A 87 23.07 15.17 2.18
CA GLY A 87 24.41 14.66 2.54
C GLY A 87 24.50 13.57 3.62
N GLY A 88 23.43 12.82 3.90
CA GLY A 88 23.38 11.80 4.94
C GLY A 88 22.57 10.54 4.60
N GLU A 89 21.83 10.49 3.49
CA GLU A 89 21.15 9.26 3.07
C GLU A 89 22.06 8.36 2.23
N SER A 90 21.92 7.05 2.46
CA SER A 90 22.65 6.00 1.75
C SER A 90 21.77 4.75 1.61
N ALA A 91 22.18 3.79 0.80
CA ALA A 91 21.51 2.50 0.68
C ALA A 91 21.34 1.80 2.04
N ALA A 92 22.33 1.94 2.94
CA ALA A 92 22.26 1.37 4.29
C ALA A 92 21.18 2.04 5.13
N GLU A 93 21.03 3.36 5.05
CA GLU A 93 19.99 4.09 5.78
C GLU A 93 18.59 3.76 5.24
N SER A 94 18.46 3.67 3.91
CA SER A 94 17.24 3.17 3.27
C SER A 94 16.83 1.79 3.79
N LEU A 95 17.79 0.87 3.89
CA LEU A 95 17.55 -0.47 4.40
C LEU A 95 17.14 -0.45 5.88
N ARG A 96 17.78 0.36 6.73
CA ARG A 96 17.37 0.52 8.14
C ARG A 96 15.96 1.03 8.26
N ARG A 97 15.62 2.07 7.50
CA ARG A 97 14.28 2.66 7.46
C ARG A 97 13.23 1.64 7.02
N THR A 98 13.53 0.87 5.97
CA THR A 98 12.69 -0.25 5.52
C THR A 98 12.48 -1.26 6.63
N CYS A 99 13.57 -1.74 7.28
CA CYS A 99 13.48 -2.72 8.37
C CYS A 99 12.66 -2.20 9.56
N LEU A 100 12.81 -0.92 9.91
CA LEU A 100 12.01 -0.27 10.94
C LEU A 100 10.52 -0.27 10.55
N GLY A 101 10.22 0.10 9.31
CA GLY A 101 8.87 0.08 8.74
C GLY A 101 8.17 -1.28 8.78
N CYS A 102 8.92 -2.37 8.62
CA CYS A 102 8.38 -3.73 8.68
C CYS A 102 7.97 -4.16 10.11
N THR A 103 8.61 -3.59 11.13
CA THR A 103 8.68 -4.19 12.47
C THR A 103 7.33 -4.34 13.16
N SER A 104 6.51 -3.28 13.20
CA SER A 104 5.26 -3.30 13.97
C SER A 104 4.21 -4.27 13.42
N GLN A 105 4.08 -4.38 12.09
CA GLN A 105 3.10 -5.29 11.50
C GLN A 105 3.57 -6.74 11.43
N ILE A 106 4.88 -7.01 11.27
CA ILE A 106 5.39 -8.38 11.41
C ILE A 106 5.18 -8.87 12.86
N SER A 107 5.51 -8.03 13.85
CA SER A 107 5.26 -8.34 15.27
C SER A 107 3.77 -8.57 15.55
N THR A 108 2.90 -7.74 14.98
CA THR A 108 1.44 -7.91 15.15
C THR A 108 0.92 -9.16 14.46
N ALA A 109 1.39 -9.48 13.25
CA ALA A 109 1.03 -10.72 12.56
C ALA A 109 1.38 -11.94 13.41
N ARG A 110 2.54 -11.92 14.07
CA ARG A 110 2.96 -12.95 15.02
C ARG A 110 2.02 -13.06 16.21
N GLN A 111 1.72 -11.94 16.89
CA GLN A 111 0.77 -11.93 18.01
C GLN A 111 -0.60 -12.49 17.63
N VAL A 112 -1.12 -12.09 16.46
CA VAL A 112 -2.42 -12.54 15.97
C VAL A 112 -2.41 -14.02 15.64
N LEU A 113 -1.34 -14.50 15.00
CA LEU A 113 -1.16 -15.91 14.68
C LEU A 113 -1.02 -16.78 15.93
N ASP A 114 -0.21 -16.36 16.90
CA ASP A 114 -0.03 -17.08 18.17
C ASP A 114 -1.36 -17.17 18.94
N TYR A 115 -2.14 -16.09 18.94
CA TYR A 115 -3.50 -16.12 19.51
C TYR A 115 -4.38 -17.12 18.76
N ALA A 116 -4.41 -17.08 17.43
CA ALA A 116 -5.20 -18.00 16.62
C ALA A 116 -4.79 -19.47 16.83
N LEU A 117 -3.48 -19.77 16.89
CA LEU A 117 -2.93 -21.09 17.20
C LEU A 117 -3.39 -21.57 18.57
N SER A 118 -3.38 -20.69 19.59
CA SER A 118 -3.83 -21.03 20.94
C SER A 118 -5.32 -21.34 21.03
N VAL A 119 -6.14 -20.72 20.18
CA VAL A 119 -7.61 -20.86 20.20
C VAL A 119 -8.07 -22.02 19.34
N TYR A 120 -7.51 -22.18 18.14
CA TYR A 120 -8.02 -23.07 17.11
C TYR A 120 -7.12 -24.28 16.82
N GLY A 121 -5.86 -24.24 17.27
CA GLY A 121 -4.86 -25.28 17.00
C GLY A 121 -4.23 -25.19 15.61
N PRO A 122 -3.04 -25.81 15.41
CA PRO A 122 -2.25 -25.69 14.18
C PRO A 122 -2.95 -26.20 12.92
N GLY A 123 -3.74 -27.28 13.02
CA GLY A 123 -4.45 -27.87 11.88
C GLY A 123 -5.75 -27.16 11.48
N LYS A 124 -6.03 -25.97 12.03
CA LYS A 124 -7.21 -25.20 11.66
C LYS A 124 -7.06 -24.69 10.23
N ALA A 125 -7.95 -25.15 9.35
CA ALA A 125 -8.00 -24.71 7.96
C ALA A 125 -8.22 -23.19 7.81
N VAL A 126 -7.60 -22.60 6.79
CA VAL A 126 -7.69 -21.17 6.45
C VAL A 126 -7.95 -20.96 4.95
N ASP A 127 -8.60 -19.85 4.61
CA ASP A 127 -8.94 -19.44 3.24
C ASP A 127 -9.14 -17.92 3.11
N LEU A 128 -8.98 -17.37 1.90
CA LEU A 128 -9.20 -15.95 1.60
C LEU A 128 -10.64 -15.64 1.14
N GLY A 129 -11.55 -16.61 1.26
CA GLY A 129 -12.92 -16.59 0.76
C GLY A 129 -13.18 -17.70 -0.27
N LYS A 130 -14.46 -18.08 -0.42
CA LYS A 130 -14.91 -19.27 -1.17
C LYS A 130 -14.55 -19.28 -2.66
N ASN A 131 -14.41 -18.11 -3.27
CA ASN A 131 -14.07 -17.95 -4.69
C ASN A 131 -12.60 -17.57 -4.92
N MET A 132 -11.78 -17.73 -3.89
CA MET A 132 -10.33 -17.70 -3.99
C MET A 132 -9.81 -19.14 -3.95
N ASP A 133 -8.85 -19.47 -4.80
CA ASP A 133 -8.21 -20.78 -4.82
C ASP A 133 -6.80 -20.75 -4.22
N ALA A 134 -6.16 -21.93 -4.12
CA ALA A 134 -4.85 -22.09 -3.50
C ALA A 134 -3.75 -21.16 -4.07
N GLY A 135 -3.79 -20.81 -5.35
CA GLY A 135 -2.78 -19.91 -5.93
C GLY A 135 -3.14 -18.43 -5.82
N ASP A 136 -4.21 -18.07 -5.11
CA ASP A 136 -4.54 -16.69 -4.77
C ASP A 136 -3.81 -16.19 -3.50
N PHE A 137 -3.13 -17.10 -2.79
CA PHE A 137 -2.12 -16.77 -1.79
C PHE A 137 -0.82 -16.35 -2.48
N THR A 138 -0.82 -15.13 -2.99
CA THR A 138 0.23 -14.59 -3.85
C THR A 138 1.61 -14.61 -3.20
N TRP A 139 1.79 -14.00 -2.03
CA TRP A 139 3.09 -13.80 -1.41
C TRP A 139 3.67 -15.08 -0.85
N THR A 140 2.83 -15.87 -0.18
CA THR A 140 3.23 -17.18 0.36
C THR A 140 3.57 -18.14 -0.79
N GLY A 141 2.78 -18.14 -1.87
CA GLY A 141 3.06 -18.92 -3.08
C GLY A 141 4.42 -18.54 -3.69
N VAL A 142 4.59 -17.27 -4.07
CA VAL A 142 5.79 -16.82 -4.83
C VAL A 142 7.08 -16.85 -4.02
N MET A 143 7.01 -16.66 -2.70
CA MET A 143 8.21 -16.65 -1.85
C MET A 143 8.49 -18.00 -1.21
N CYS A 144 7.47 -18.76 -0.79
CA CYS A 144 7.66 -19.97 0.01
C CYS A 144 7.41 -21.27 -0.78
N GLY A 145 6.62 -21.24 -1.85
CA GLY A 145 6.42 -22.41 -2.72
C GLY A 145 5.24 -23.31 -2.36
N PHE A 146 4.37 -22.87 -1.46
CA PHE A 146 3.16 -23.61 -1.09
C PHE A 146 1.99 -22.66 -0.84
N PRO A 147 0.74 -23.11 -1.05
CA PRO A 147 -0.43 -22.39 -0.59
C PRO A 147 -0.70 -22.71 0.90
N PRO A 148 -1.01 -21.73 1.76
CA PRO A 148 -1.47 -21.99 3.11
C PRO A 148 -2.75 -22.83 3.12
N GLY A 149 -2.71 -24.02 3.75
CA GLY A 149 -3.89 -24.84 3.99
C GLY A 149 -4.46 -24.67 5.40
N ASP A 150 -3.59 -24.37 6.38
CA ASP A 150 -3.93 -24.23 7.78
C ASP A 150 -3.07 -23.18 8.51
N LEU A 151 -3.30 -23.02 9.82
CA LEU A 151 -2.52 -22.11 10.66
C LEU A 151 -1.04 -22.52 10.77
N HIS A 152 -0.69 -23.80 10.66
CA HIS A 152 0.69 -24.24 10.67
C HIS A 152 1.44 -23.79 9.40
N SER A 153 0.80 -23.88 8.23
CA SER A 153 1.38 -23.36 6.98
C SER A 153 1.64 -21.85 7.07
N LEU A 154 0.72 -21.08 7.66
CA LEU A 154 0.92 -19.64 7.90
C LEU A 154 2.08 -19.34 8.85
N ASP A 155 2.27 -20.17 9.89
CA ASP A 155 3.40 -20.06 10.82
C ASP A 155 4.75 -20.27 10.13
N ARG A 156 4.85 -21.25 9.23
CA ARG A 156 6.06 -21.44 8.42
C ARG A 156 6.37 -20.21 7.56
N ALA A 157 5.34 -19.64 6.92
CA ALA A 157 5.48 -18.48 6.04
C ALA A 157 5.91 -17.22 6.82
N LEU A 158 5.28 -16.97 7.97
CA LEU A 158 5.61 -15.83 8.82
C LEU A 158 7.02 -15.97 9.44
N SER A 159 7.39 -17.17 9.88
CA SER A 159 8.73 -17.47 10.42
C SER A 159 9.84 -17.18 9.41
N TYR A 160 9.58 -17.45 8.12
CA TYR A 160 10.49 -17.07 7.05
C TYR A 160 10.63 -15.55 6.94
N ALA A 161 9.52 -14.80 6.92
CA ALA A 161 9.57 -13.33 6.88
C ALA A 161 10.31 -12.72 8.09
N GLU A 162 10.12 -13.27 9.30
CA GLU A 162 10.84 -12.87 10.51
C GLU A 162 12.34 -13.13 10.40
N SER A 163 12.74 -14.30 9.87
CA SER A 163 14.15 -14.64 9.60
C SER A 163 14.77 -13.68 8.57
N GLN A 164 14.07 -13.38 7.48
CA GLN A 164 14.56 -12.46 6.45
C GLN A 164 14.73 -11.03 6.97
N LEU A 165 13.80 -10.54 7.81
CA LEU A 165 13.96 -9.23 8.44
C LEU A 165 15.23 -9.16 9.30
N ASN A 166 15.56 -10.23 10.03
CA ASN A 166 16.80 -10.29 10.81
C ASN A 166 18.06 -10.25 9.92
N ARG A 167 18.03 -10.93 8.77
CA ARG A 167 19.12 -10.89 7.77
C ARG A 167 19.28 -9.50 7.15
N ALA A 168 18.17 -8.84 6.82
CA ALA A 168 18.17 -7.48 6.28
C ALA A 168 18.78 -6.47 7.29
N ARG A 169 18.44 -6.59 8.58
CA ARG A 169 19.05 -5.78 9.64
C ARG A 169 20.54 -6.02 9.79
N LEU A 170 20.99 -7.28 9.67
CA LEU A 170 22.42 -7.61 9.66
C LEU A 170 23.13 -6.93 8.48
N ALA A 171 22.55 -7.01 7.27
CA ALA A 171 23.13 -6.41 6.07
C ALA A 171 23.28 -4.88 6.20
N ALA A 172 22.32 -4.20 6.85
CA ALA A 172 22.39 -2.75 7.10
C ALA A 172 23.55 -2.29 8.00
N GLY A 173 24.20 -3.23 8.71
CA GLY A 173 25.38 -3.00 9.54
C GLY A 173 26.70 -3.39 8.89
N GLN A 174 26.71 -3.99 7.69
CA GLN A 174 27.92 -4.48 7.04
C GLN A 174 28.61 -3.37 6.22
N ALA A 175 29.89 -3.13 6.50
CA ALA A 175 30.66 -2.05 5.88
C ALA A 175 31.05 -2.29 4.40
N HIS A 176 30.98 -3.54 3.91
CA HIS A 176 31.45 -3.92 2.56
C HIS A 176 30.32 -4.24 1.57
N ALA A 177 29.06 -4.06 1.94
CA ALA A 177 27.94 -4.29 1.04
C ALA A 177 27.86 -3.20 -0.04
N THR A 178 27.60 -3.57 -1.30
CA THR A 178 27.41 -2.58 -2.36
C THR A 178 26.04 -1.90 -2.24
N ASN A 179 25.87 -0.71 -2.83
CA ASN A 179 24.56 -0.06 -2.86
C ASN A 179 23.48 -0.95 -3.51
N ALA A 180 23.84 -1.69 -4.57
CA ALA A 180 22.91 -2.59 -5.24
C ALA A 180 22.48 -3.76 -4.34
N ASP A 181 23.39 -4.32 -3.54
CA ASP A 181 23.05 -5.39 -2.58
C ASP A 181 22.13 -4.87 -1.47
N LEU A 182 22.41 -3.69 -0.93
CA LEU A 182 21.61 -3.07 0.12
C LEU A 182 20.21 -2.67 -0.38
N GLU A 183 20.10 -2.18 -1.62
CA GLU A 183 18.81 -1.91 -2.28
C GLU A 183 18.02 -3.19 -2.53
N GLY A 184 18.69 -4.27 -2.96
CA GLY A 184 18.08 -5.60 -3.08
C GLY A 184 17.54 -6.11 -1.74
N GLN A 185 18.28 -5.90 -0.64
CA GLN A 185 17.80 -6.21 0.71
C GLN A 185 16.62 -5.32 1.12
N ALA A 186 16.58 -4.04 0.72
CA ALA A 186 15.47 -3.15 1.04
C ALA A 186 14.19 -3.57 0.29
N PHE A 187 14.31 -3.91 -0.99
CA PHE A 187 13.21 -4.52 -1.74
C PHE A 187 12.73 -5.82 -1.09
N HIS A 188 13.66 -6.68 -0.68
CA HIS A 188 13.34 -7.95 -0.05
C HIS A 188 12.61 -7.78 1.28
N ALA A 189 13.09 -6.91 2.18
CA ALA A 189 12.42 -6.61 3.45
C ALA A 189 11.00 -6.04 3.23
N GLY A 190 10.82 -5.18 2.22
CA GLY A 190 9.49 -4.71 1.81
C GLY A 190 8.57 -5.85 1.37
N THR A 191 9.07 -6.80 0.56
CA THR A 191 8.33 -8.01 0.19
C THR A 191 7.94 -8.85 1.41
N MET A 192 8.82 -8.99 2.41
CA MET A 192 8.52 -9.74 3.63
C MET A 192 7.43 -9.09 4.48
N LEU A 193 7.34 -7.76 4.48
CA LEU A 193 6.20 -7.07 5.08
C LEU A 193 4.89 -7.43 4.36
N LEU A 194 4.87 -7.42 3.02
CA LEU A 194 3.67 -7.79 2.25
C LEU A 194 3.25 -9.25 2.46
N LEU A 195 4.21 -10.16 2.65
CA LEU A 195 3.95 -11.55 3.04
C LEU A 195 3.31 -11.64 4.44
N ALA A 196 3.88 -10.96 5.44
CA ALA A 196 3.30 -10.95 6.78
C ALA A 196 1.89 -10.31 6.80
N GLN A 197 1.66 -9.33 5.95
CA GLN A 197 0.35 -8.74 5.72
C GLN A 197 -0.65 -9.73 5.09
N GLU A 198 -0.22 -10.59 4.16
CA GLU A 198 -1.05 -11.67 3.62
C GLU A 198 -1.43 -12.68 4.71
N VAL A 199 -0.49 -13.07 5.57
CA VAL A 199 -0.77 -13.93 6.75
C VAL A 199 -1.83 -13.28 7.64
N LEU A 200 -1.67 -12.00 7.96
CA LEU A 200 -2.60 -11.26 8.80
C LEU A 200 -4.00 -11.13 8.18
N GLU A 201 -4.10 -10.77 6.90
CA GLU A 201 -5.39 -10.67 6.20
C GLU A 201 -6.07 -12.02 6.02
N THR A 202 -5.29 -13.10 5.87
CA THR A 202 -5.82 -14.47 5.87
C THR A 202 -6.49 -14.78 7.19
N ILE A 203 -5.78 -14.61 8.32
CA ILE A 203 -6.33 -14.90 9.65
C ILE A 203 -7.61 -14.09 9.92
N LYS A 204 -7.58 -12.78 9.64
CA LYS A 204 -8.74 -11.88 9.79
C LYS A 204 -9.97 -12.41 9.05
N THR A 205 -9.78 -12.78 7.79
CA THR A 205 -10.87 -13.20 6.90
C THR A 205 -11.37 -14.59 7.26
N SER A 206 -10.49 -15.57 7.45
CA SER A 206 -10.89 -16.97 7.68
C SER A 206 -11.45 -17.21 9.08
N LEU A 207 -10.92 -16.52 10.10
CA LEU A 207 -11.16 -16.89 11.51
C LEU A 207 -11.90 -15.84 12.34
N PHE A 208 -11.94 -14.58 11.90
CA PHE A 208 -12.52 -13.47 12.68
C PHE A 208 -13.68 -12.76 11.98
N GLY A 209 -14.20 -13.32 10.89
CA GLY A 209 -15.42 -12.84 10.23
C GLY A 209 -15.29 -11.49 9.55
N PHE A 210 -14.07 -11.09 9.18
CA PHE A 210 -13.85 -9.86 8.41
C PHE A 210 -14.50 -10.00 7.03
N THR A 211 -15.11 -8.90 6.55
CA THR A 211 -15.73 -8.83 5.23
C THR A 211 -14.74 -9.19 4.12
N THR A 212 -15.16 -10.05 3.21
CA THR A 212 -14.44 -10.39 1.98
C THR A 212 -15.43 -10.53 0.81
N ALA A 213 -15.15 -9.82 -0.28
CA ALA A 213 -15.93 -9.95 -1.50
C ALA A 213 -15.71 -11.28 -2.22
N ALA A 214 -14.65 -12.02 -1.87
CA ALA A 214 -14.40 -13.36 -2.39
C ALA A 214 -15.45 -14.40 -1.96
N ASN A 215 -16.38 -14.05 -1.08
CA ASN A 215 -17.52 -14.90 -0.73
C ASN A 215 -18.77 -14.66 -1.60
N LEU A 216 -18.71 -13.74 -2.56
CA LEU A 216 -19.87 -13.29 -3.34
C LEU A 216 -19.76 -13.63 -4.83
N GLY A 217 -20.91 -13.78 -5.49
CA GLY A 217 -20.98 -13.86 -6.95
C GLY A 217 -20.64 -12.52 -7.60
N LEU A 218 -20.14 -12.52 -8.84
CA LEU A 218 -19.72 -11.30 -9.55
C LEU A 218 -20.80 -10.22 -9.63
N SER A 219 -22.08 -10.59 -9.69
CA SER A 219 -23.23 -9.66 -9.73
C SER A 219 -23.38 -8.82 -8.46
N ASP A 220 -22.91 -9.33 -7.32
CA ASP A 220 -23.24 -8.77 -6.00
C ASP A 220 -22.09 -7.93 -5.42
N ILE A 221 -20.91 -8.03 -6.04
CA ILE A 221 -19.65 -7.46 -5.56
C ILE A 221 -19.58 -5.94 -5.73
N ALA A 222 -20.25 -5.39 -6.75
CA ALA A 222 -20.10 -4.00 -7.15
C ALA A 222 -20.44 -2.99 -6.04
N TRP A 223 -21.28 -3.34 -5.07
CA TRP A 223 -21.68 -2.44 -3.98
C TRP A 223 -21.55 -3.09 -2.60
N TYR A 224 -20.62 -4.02 -2.45
CA TYR A 224 -20.29 -4.67 -1.19
C TYR A 224 -18.94 -4.17 -0.63
N PRO A 225 -18.79 -4.01 0.71
CA PRO A 225 -19.81 -4.11 1.76
C PRO A 225 -20.78 -2.93 1.79
N PRO A 226 -21.92 -3.02 2.50
CA PRO A 226 -22.86 -1.91 2.65
C PRO A 226 -22.20 -0.64 3.23
N PRO A 227 -22.69 0.55 2.84
CA PRO A 227 -22.18 1.80 3.38
C PRO A 227 -22.76 2.08 4.77
N HIS A 228 -21.99 2.74 5.63
CA HIS A 228 -22.47 3.23 6.94
C HIS A 228 -21.92 4.63 7.23
N PHE A 229 -22.66 5.39 8.04
CA PHE A 229 -22.17 6.67 8.55
C PHE A 229 -21.11 6.47 9.63
N THR A 230 -20.05 7.26 9.54
CA THR A 230 -18.92 7.24 10.45
C THR A 230 -18.36 8.66 10.63
N GLY A 231 -17.26 8.81 11.36
CA GLY A 231 -16.68 10.09 11.76
C GLY A 231 -17.11 10.49 13.17
N ARG A 232 -16.48 11.53 13.72
CA ARG A 232 -16.81 12.01 15.08
C ARG A 232 -18.22 12.59 15.16
N GLY A 233 -18.70 13.21 14.08
CA GLY A 233 -20.06 13.74 13.97
C GLY A 233 -21.13 12.65 13.87
N ALA A 234 -20.76 11.39 13.68
CA ALA A 234 -21.67 10.23 13.73
C ALA A 234 -21.80 9.60 15.14
N MET A 235 -20.99 10.05 16.11
CA MET A 235 -21.05 9.56 17.49
C MET A 235 -22.25 10.18 18.23
N GLU A 236 -22.89 9.39 19.09
CA GLU A 236 -24.02 9.87 19.90
C GLU A 236 -23.53 10.48 21.23
N SER A 237 -23.99 11.69 21.51
CA SER A 237 -23.62 12.41 22.73
C SER A 237 -24.12 11.70 23.99
N GLY A 238 -23.32 11.73 25.05
CA GLY A 238 -23.66 11.13 26.35
C GLY A 238 -23.39 9.63 26.46
N LYS A 239 -23.06 8.93 25.36
CA LYS A 239 -22.54 7.57 25.42
C LYS A 239 -21.06 7.58 25.82
N LYS A 240 -20.64 6.57 26.58
CA LYS A 240 -19.21 6.34 26.81
C LYS A 240 -18.56 5.84 25.53
N ALA A 241 -17.34 6.28 25.29
CA ALA A 241 -16.61 5.96 24.08
C ALA A 241 -15.27 5.28 24.38
N VAL A 242 -14.99 4.19 23.68
CA VAL A 242 -13.68 3.54 23.64
C VAL A 242 -13.06 3.75 22.27
N VAL A 243 -11.76 4.01 22.22
CA VAL A 243 -11.00 4.08 20.96
C VAL A 243 -9.88 3.06 20.93
N PHE A 244 -9.80 2.33 19.82
CA PHE A 244 -8.73 1.41 19.51
C PHE A 244 -7.69 2.08 18.59
N ILE A 245 -6.42 1.91 18.91
CA ILE A 245 -5.30 2.46 18.14
C ILE A 245 -4.18 1.42 17.98
N GLY A 246 -3.60 1.37 16.78
CA GLY A 246 -2.53 0.44 16.41
C GLY A 246 -3.05 -0.70 15.54
N ASP A 247 -2.26 -1.77 15.44
CA ASP A 247 -2.48 -2.84 14.48
C ASP A 247 -3.18 -4.08 15.07
N ASN A 248 -3.16 -4.28 16.40
CA ASN A 248 -3.74 -5.48 17.01
C ASN A 248 -5.26 -5.33 17.18
N PHE A 249 -6.03 -6.00 16.32
CA PHE A 249 -7.49 -5.95 16.33
C PHE A 249 -8.15 -6.91 17.34
N ILE A 250 -7.43 -7.86 17.95
CA ILE A 250 -8.05 -8.92 18.76
C ILE A 250 -8.82 -8.36 19.97
N PRO A 251 -8.27 -7.43 20.78
CA PRO A 251 -9.04 -6.84 21.89
C PRO A 251 -10.32 -6.14 21.42
N MET A 252 -10.26 -5.49 20.25
CA MET A 252 -11.39 -4.80 19.62
C MET A 252 -12.47 -5.79 19.19
N TRP A 253 -12.08 -6.88 18.54
CA TRP A 253 -12.99 -7.92 18.11
C TRP A 253 -13.68 -8.61 19.30
N LEU A 254 -12.90 -8.99 20.33
CA LEU A 254 -13.43 -9.62 21.54
C LEU A 254 -14.41 -8.72 22.30
N LEU A 255 -14.13 -7.41 22.38
CA LEU A 255 -15.06 -6.46 22.97
C LEU A 255 -16.38 -6.42 22.20
N VAL A 256 -16.33 -6.34 20.86
CA VAL A 256 -17.54 -6.30 20.03
C VAL A 256 -18.36 -7.58 20.20
N GLU A 257 -17.73 -8.75 20.22
CA GLU A 257 -18.41 -10.02 20.46
C GLU A 257 -19.07 -10.07 21.85
N ALA A 258 -18.40 -9.56 22.89
CA ALA A 258 -18.98 -9.44 24.23
C ALA A 258 -20.20 -8.48 24.27
N LEU A 259 -20.11 -7.35 23.56
CA LEU A 259 -21.22 -6.40 23.44
C LEU A 259 -22.43 -7.01 22.70
N ARG A 260 -22.19 -7.79 21.64
CA ARG A 260 -23.23 -8.54 20.91
C ARG A 260 -23.90 -9.56 21.80
N ALA A 261 -23.13 -10.40 22.48
CA ALA A 261 -23.63 -11.45 23.35
C ALA A 261 -24.51 -10.91 24.49
N LYS A 262 -24.24 -9.69 24.96
CA LYS A 262 -25.00 -9.01 26.03
C LYS A 262 -26.07 -8.03 25.52
N VAL A 263 -26.22 -7.87 24.20
CA VAL A 263 -27.16 -6.92 23.58
C VAL A 263 -26.90 -5.46 24.04
N LEU A 264 -25.62 -5.10 24.15
CA LEU A 264 -25.17 -3.78 24.63
C LEU A 264 -24.55 -2.89 23.54
N THR A 265 -24.62 -3.31 22.28
CA THR A 265 -24.03 -2.57 21.13
C THR A 265 -24.57 -1.14 21.01
N GLU A 266 -25.83 -0.88 21.41
CA GLU A 266 -26.46 0.45 21.41
C GLU A 266 -25.99 1.37 22.53
N ARG A 267 -25.37 0.83 23.59
CA ARG A 267 -25.09 1.59 24.82
C ARG A 267 -23.79 2.38 24.75
N PHE A 268 -22.88 2.00 23.85
CA PHE A 268 -21.51 2.51 23.83
C PHE A 268 -21.03 2.83 22.42
N GLU A 269 -20.11 3.78 22.31
CA GLU A 269 -19.40 4.07 21.07
C GLU A 269 -18.08 3.29 21.03
N VAL A 270 -17.88 2.55 19.94
CA VAL A 270 -16.64 1.81 19.66
C VAL A 270 -15.98 2.47 18.45
N CYS A 271 -14.81 3.05 18.69
CA CYS A 271 -14.12 3.88 17.71
C CYS A 271 -12.74 3.28 17.37
N GLY A 272 -12.21 3.61 16.21
CA GLY A 272 -10.88 3.23 15.78
C GLY A 272 -10.10 4.40 15.17
N ILE A 273 -8.77 4.37 15.35
CA ILE A 273 -7.82 5.27 14.71
C ILE A 273 -6.78 4.46 13.93
N GLY A 274 -6.47 4.90 12.70
CA GLY A 274 -5.52 4.25 11.82
C GLY A 274 -5.97 2.86 11.38
N GLN A 275 -5.08 1.86 11.43
CA GLN A 275 -5.39 0.48 11.04
C GLN A 275 -6.63 -0.08 11.77
N ALA A 276 -6.75 0.15 13.08
CA ALA A 276 -7.92 -0.28 13.85
C ALA A 276 -9.23 0.34 13.31
N ALA A 277 -9.17 1.58 12.84
CA ALA A 277 -10.31 2.26 12.21
C ALA A 277 -10.72 1.59 10.90
N ASP A 278 -9.76 1.14 10.11
CA ASP A 278 -10.00 0.50 8.81
C ASP A 278 -10.50 -0.95 8.97
N ASP A 279 -10.08 -1.63 10.05
CA ASP A 279 -10.48 -3.00 10.37
C ASP A 279 -11.88 -3.08 11.00
N LEU A 280 -12.22 -2.16 11.89
CA LEU A 280 -13.49 -2.16 12.63
C LEU A 280 -14.75 -2.31 11.74
N PRO A 281 -14.96 -1.53 10.66
CA PRO A 281 -16.15 -1.63 9.82
C PRO A 281 -16.23 -2.94 9.03
N ARG A 282 -15.19 -3.77 9.03
CA ARG A 282 -15.17 -5.09 8.37
C ARG A 282 -15.84 -6.18 9.19
N PHE A 283 -16.10 -5.94 10.47
CA PHE A 283 -16.82 -6.88 11.32
C PHE A 283 -17.82 -6.21 12.26
N TYR A 284 -17.86 -4.88 12.34
CA TYR A 284 -18.79 -4.11 13.17
C TYR A 284 -19.32 -2.88 12.41
N ASP A 285 -20.55 -2.98 11.92
CA ASP A 285 -21.27 -1.96 11.14
C ASP A 285 -21.57 -0.66 11.90
N ARG A 286 -21.43 -0.68 13.23
CA ARG A 286 -21.63 0.47 14.11
C ARG A 286 -20.33 1.08 14.61
N GLY A 287 -19.19 0.60 14.12
CA GLY A 287 -17.89 1.17 14.41
C GLY A 287 -17.76 2.61 13.90
N ARG A 288 -16.92 3.39 14.58
CA ARG A 288 -16.60 4.76 14.18
C ARG A 288 -15.14 4.87 13.78
N TRP A 289 -14.90 5.05 12.49
CA TRP A 289 -13.64 5.59 11.97
C TRP A 289 -13.53 7.05 12.37
N VAL A 290 -12.60 7.41 13.25
CA VAL A 290 -12.48 8.77 13.81
C VAL A 290 -11.18 9.49 13.42
N GLY A 291 -10.28 8.82 12.70
CA GLY A 291 -9.09 9.46 12.13
C GLY A 291 -8.03 8.50 11.63
N ALA A 292 -7.19 9.00 10.73
CA ALA A 292 -5.94 8.35 10.34
C ALA A 292 -4.93 8.37 11.50
N MET A 293 -3.89 7.53 11.44
CA MET A 293 -2.87 7.47 12.50
C MET A 293 -2.15 8.81 12.71
N THR A 294 -1.94 9.58 11.64
CA THR A 294 -1.35 10.93 11.69
C THR A 294 -2.20 11.93 12.47
N ARG A 295 -3.52 11.70 12.57
CA ARG A 295 -4.45 12.49 13.39
C ARG A 295 -4.54 12.02 14.82
N ALA A 296 -3.98 10.86 15.17
CA ALA A 296 -4.28 10.18 16.41
C ALA A 296 -4.16 11.09 17.63
N ARG A 297 -3.04 11.81 17.75
CA ARG A 297 -2.81 12.75 18.84
C ARG A 297 -3.86 13.88 18.88
N LYS A 298 -4.25 14.45 17.73
CA LYS A 298 -5.30 15.47 17.65
C LYS A 298 -6.63 14.93 18.15
N VAL A 299 -7.04 13.76 17.67
CA VAL A 299 -8.32 13.14 18.04
C VAL A 299 -8.34 12.79 19.53
N LEU A 300 -7.28 12.20 20.07
CA LEU A 300 -7.19 11.87 21.49
C LEU A 300 -7.31 13.11 22.38
N ARG A 301 -6.60 14.20 22.06
CA ARG A 301 -6.65 15.47 22.83
C ARG A 301 -7.99 16.19 22.82
N THR A 302 -8.94 15.80 21.97
CA THR A 302 -10.31 16.30 22.08
C THR A 302 -10.98 15.83 23.37
N GLY A 303 -10.48 14.77 23.99
CA GLY A 303 -10.99 14.20 25.24
C GLY A 303 -12.35 13.52 25.08
N VAL A 304 -12.73 13.12 23.86
CA VAL A 304 -14.02 12.46 23.60
C VAL A 304 -14.05 10.99 24.08
N PHE A 305 -12.89 10.33 24.18
CA PHE A 305 -12.82 8.90 24.54
C PHE A 305 -12.52 8.68 26.00
N ASP A 306 -13.31 7.85 26.67
CA ASP A 306 -13.13 7.50 28.09
C ASP A 306 -12.02 6.47 28.27
N ILE A 307 -11.87 5.57 27.30
CA ILE A 307 -10.90 4.48 27.31
C ILE A 307 -10.12 4.51 26.00
N ILE A 308 -8.79 4.39 26.11
CA ILE A 308 -7.87 4.23 24.99
C ILE A 308 -7.30 2.84 25.08
N VAL A 309 -7.51 2.02 24.05
CA VAL A 309 -6.88 0.70 23.93
C VAL A 309 -5.83 0.77 22.82
N GLY A 310 -4.56 0.79 23.21
CA GLY A 310 -3.43 0.93 22.30
C GLY A 310 -2.68 -0.39 22.05
N SER A 311 -2.10 -0.51 20.87
CA SER A 311 -1.17 -1.58 20.48
C SER A 311 -0.03 -1.01 19.64
N ASP A 312 0.91 -1.87 19.21
CA ASP A 312 1.98 -1.47 18.31
C ASP A 312 1.41 -0.80 17.04
N GLY A 313 2.11 0.20 16.49
CA GLY A 313 1.62 1.00 15.37
C GLY A 313 2.74 1.60 14.51
N CYS A 314 2.37 2.44 13.54
CA CYS A 314 3.33 3.06 12.61
C CYS A 314 3.87 4.42 13.05
N LEU A 315 3.27 5.06 14.06
CA LEU A 315 3.74 6.32 14.62
C LEU A 315 3.99 6.17 16.12
N GLY A 316 5.15 6.62 16.58
CA GLY A 316 5.51 6.64 17.99
C GLY A 316 5.11 7.96 18.64
N PHE A 317 4.18 7.91 19.59
CA PHE A 317 3.93 9.02 20.51
C PHE A 317 3.46 8.49 21.87
N ASP A 318 3.65 9.30 22.91
CA ASP A 318 3.37 8.91 24.30
C ASP A 318 1.86 8.88 24.59
N LEU A 319 1.24 7.70 24.45
CA LEU A 319 -0.16 7.49 24.80
C LEU A 319 -0.43 7.66 26.30
N VAL A 320 0.56 7.50 27.18
CA VAL A 320 0.38 7.73 28.63
C VAL A 320 0.15 9.21 28.90
N ASP A 321 0.95 10.08 28.26
CA ASP A 321 0.75 11.53 28.35
C ASP A 321 -0.60 11.97 27.78
N GLU A 322 -0.97 11.47 26.60
CA GLU A 322 -2.26 11.81 25.98
C GLU A 322 -3.46 11.33 26.80
N ALA A 323 -3.37 10.15 27.43
CA ALA A 323 -4.39 9.64 28.33
C ALA A 323 -4.51 10.50 29.60
N ARG A 324 -3.38 10.87 30.22
CA ARG A 324 -3.35 11.75 31.41
C ARG A 324 -3.96 13.12 31.14
N ARG A 325 -3.62 13.74 30.00
CA ARG A 325 -4.15 15.06 29.59
C ARG A 325 -5.67 15.11 29.51
N THR A 326 -6.29 13.96 29.25
CA THR A 326 -7.73 13.85 29.02
C THR A 326 -8.44 13.03 30.09
N ASP A 327 -7.76 12.67 31.18
CA ASP A 327 -8.27 11.72 32.19
C ASP A 327 -8.82 10.41 31.58
N SER A 328 -8.31 9.99 30.42
CA SER A 328 -8.70 8.74 29.77
C SER A 328 -8.02 7.55 30.45
N ARG A 329 -8.65 6.37 30.44
CA ARG A 329 -8.00 5.14 30.94
C ARG A 329 -7.27 4.46 29.80
N LEU A 330 -5.97 4.24 29.95
CA LEU A 330 -5.14 3.58 28.95
C LEU A 330 -4.99 2.08 29.24
N ILE A 331 -5.28 1.26 28.23
CA ILE A 331 -4.94 -0.15 28.19
C ILE A 331 -3.96 -0.33 27.03
N TRP A 332 -2.70 -0.66 27.36
CA TRP A 332 -1.69 -0.99 26.36
C TRP A 332 -1.66 -2.49 26.13
N THR A 333 -1.59 -2.93 24.88
CA THR A 333 -1.59 -4.33 24.44
C THR A 333 -0.43 -4.67 23.51
N GLY A 334 0.49 -3.73 23.28
CA GLY A 334 1.63 -3.92 22.39
C GLY A 334 2.65 -4.94 22.92
N SER A 335 3.54 -5.36 22.02
CA SER A 335 4.57 -6.38 22.26
C SER A 335 5.64 -5.95 23.26
N VAL A 336 5.88 -4.65 23.38
CA VAL A 336 6.94 -4.08 24.22
C VAL A 336 6.38 -3.27 25.38
N ALA A 337 7.14 -3.23 26.48
CA ALA A 337 6.82 -2.36 27.61
C ALA A 337 6.74 -0.90 27.14
N PHE A 338 5.73 -0.17 27.62
CA PHE A 338 5.43 1.18 27.13
C PHE A 338 5.21 2.13 28.30
N GLY A 339 5.83 3.31 28.27
CA GLY A 339 5.56 4.41 29.20
C GLY A 339 5.65 4.06 30.70
N GLY A 340 6.43 3.03 31.07
CA GLY A 340 6.53 2.54 32.44
C GLY A 340 5.27 1.84 32.99
N LEU A 341 4.34 1.46 32.12
CA LEU A 341 3.12 0.75 32.52
C LEU A 341 3.45 -0.64 33.09
N LYS A 342 2.78 -0.99 34.19
CA LYS A 342 2.92 -2.30 34.84
C LYS A 342 2.14 -3.35 34.05
N GLU A 343 2.78 -4.50 33.81
CA GLU A 343 2.13 -5.70 33.25
C GLU A 343 1.20 -6.31 34.29
N ARG A 344 -0.06 -6.59 33.92
CA ARG A 344 -1.12 -7.05 34.82
C ARG A 344 -2.02 -8.14 34.22
N SER A 345 -1.63 -8.86 33.17
CA SER A 345 -2.55 -9.79 32.48
C SER A 345 -3.06 -10.92 33.39
N SER A 346 -2.27 -11.28 34.41
CA SER A 346 -2.59 -12.35 35.35
C SER A 346 -3.47 -11.90 36.53
N ASP A 347 -3.66 -10.59 36.69
CA ASP A 347 -4.43 -10.05 37.80
C ASP A 347 -5.95 -10.18 37.58
N PRO A 348 -6.75 -10.23 38.66
CA PRO A 348 -8.21 -10.18 38.55
C PRO A 348 -8.69 -8.88 37.89
N VAL A 349 -9.69 -8.98 36.99
CA VAL A 349 -10.28 -7.83 36.27
C VAL A 349 -10.70 -6.72 37.24
N ASP A 350 -11.41 -7.06 38.31
CA ASP A 350 -11.92 -6.08 39.28
C ASP A 350 -10.79 -5.30 39.97
N ALA A 351 -9.65 -5.94 40.24
CA ALA A 351 -8.49 -5.28 40.82
C ALA A 351 -7.87 -4.27 39.85
N ILE A 352 -7.73 -4.66 38.57
CA ILE A 352 -7.21 -3.78 37.51
C ILE A 352 -8.14 -2.58 37.31
N VAL A 353 -9.46 -2.83 37.24
CA VAL A 353 -10.47 -1.78 37.07
C VAL A 353 -10.46 -0.82 38.26
N SER A 354 -10.43 -1.33 39.49
CA SER A 354 -10.35 -0.52 40.71
C SER A 354 -9.11 0.40 40.69
N ASP A 355 -7.95 -0.15 40.36
CA ASP A 355 -6.69 0.61 40.27
C ASP A 355 -6.78 1.72 39.21
N LEU A 356 -7.29 1.41 38.01
CA LEU A 356 -7.50 2.39 36.94
C LEU A 356 -8.48 3.48 37.40
N LEU A 357 -9.59 3.13 38.04
CA LEU A 357 -10.56 4.10 38.57
C LEU A 357 -9.94 4.98 39.67
N SER A 358 -9.01 4.46 40.46
CA SER A 358 -8.31 5.19 41.54
C SER A 358 -7.27 6.20 41.07
N GLY A 359 -6.96 6.25 39.77
CA GLY A 359 -6.07 7.25 39.17
C GLY A 359 -4.79 6.70 38.56
N VAL A 360 -4.63 5.38 38.47
CA VAL A 360 -3.54 4.78 37.69
C VAL A 360 -3.74 5.15 36.21
N PRO A 361 -2.74 5.77 35.55
CA PRO A 361 -2.92 6.35 34.22
C PRO A 361 -3.10 5.29 33.12
N GLY A 362 -2.66 4.06 33.37
CA GLY A 362 -2.89 2.94 32.47
C GLY A 362 -2.28 1.64 32.97
N VAL A 363 -2.52 0.57 32.21
CA VAL A 363 -1.98 -0.77 32.46
C VAL A 363 -1.51 -1.43 31.17
N TRP A 364 -0.56 -2.35 31.27
CA TRP A 364 -0.14 -3.19 30.16
C TRP A 364 -0.76 -4.59 30.30
N LEU A 365 -1.57 -4.99 29.31
CA LEU A 365 -2.24 -6.27 29.24
C LEU A 365 -1.82 -6.97 27.94
N ARG A 366 -0.88 -7.91 28.06
CA ARG A 366 -0.40 -8.74 26.95
C ARG A 366 -1.43 -9.77 26.48
N ASP A 367 -2.30 -10.23 27.38
CA ASP A 367 -3.41 -11.10 26.99
C ASP A 367 -4.55 -10.25 26.40
N PRO A 368 -4.87 -10.40 25.10
CA PRO A 368 -5.94 -9.63 24.48
C PRO A 368 -7.33 -9.95 25.04
N ARG A 369 -7.54 -11.14 25.64
CA ARG A 369 -8.80 -11.47 26.32
C ARG A 369 -8.97 -10.64 27.57
N ARG A 370 -7.93 -10.58 28.40
CA ARG A 370 -7.93 -9.73 29.59
C ARG A 370 -8.12 -8.26 29.23
N ALA A 371 -7.48 -7.79 28.15
CA ALA A 371 -7.66 -6.43 27.67
C ALA A 371 -9.12 -6.12 27.31
N ALA A 372 -9.80 -7.02 26.60
CA ALA A 372 -11.22 -6.86 26.25
C ALA A 372 -12.13 -6.89 27.50
N GLU A 373 -11.89 -7.81 28.45
CA GLU A 373 -12.65 -7.91 29.70
C GLU A 373 -12.53 -6.64 30.57
N VAL A 374 -11.30 -6.13 30.75
CA VAL A 374 -11.06 -4.90 31.51
C VAL A 374 -11.68 -3.70 30.80
N THR A 375 -11.58 -3.63 29.46
CA THR A 375 -12.23 -2.58 28.66
C THR A 375 -13.73 -2.61 28.88
N PHE A 376 -14.37 -3.77 28.74
CA PHE A 376 -15.81 -3.94 28.95
C PHE A 376 -16.22 -3.54 30.37
N ALA A 377 -15.50 -4.00 31.40
CA ALA A 377 -15.79 -3.67 32.80
C ALA A 377 -15.65 -2.17 33.10
N LEU A 378 -14.65 -1.49 32.53
CA LEU A 378 -14.52 -0.03 32.62
C LEU A 378 -15.70 0.68 31.93
N MET A 379 -16.12 0.22 30.75
CA MET A 379 -17.27 0.78 30.05
C MET A 379 -18.55 0.69 30.90
N GLU A 380 -18.73 -0.38 31.67
CA GLU A 380 -19.88 -0.49 32.57
C GLU A 380 -19.76 0.38 33.82
N THR A 381 -18.59 0.39 34.46
CA THR A 381 -18.40 0.92 35.83
C THR A 381 -17.94 2.38 35.91
N MET A 382 -17.24 2.89 34.89
CA MET A 382 -16.70 4.27 34.91
C MET A 382 -17.82 5.32 35.04
N LYS A 383 -17.55 6.42 35.74
CA LYS A 383 -18.44 7.60 35.69
C LYS A 383 -18.10 8.45 34.48
N GLN A 384 -19.04 9.28 34.05
CA GLN A 384 -18.79 10.28 33.02
C GLN A 384 -17.66 11.22 33.47
N ARG A 385 -16.68 11.45 32.59
CA ARG A 385 -15.59 12.40 32.84
C ARG A 385 -16.09 13.85 32.79
N PRO A 386 -15.44 14.79 33.51
CA PRO A 386 -15.88 16.18 33.62
C PRO A 386 -15.80 16.97 32.30
N GLY A 387 -15.00 16.52 31.32
CA GLY A 387 -14.85 17.21 30.03
C GLY A 387 -14.01 18.49 30.14
N GLY A 388 -14.12 19.37 29.14
CA GLY A 388 -13.45 20.68 29.15
C GLY A 388 -11.96 20.66 28.77
N TYR A 389 -11.51 19.62 28.08
CA TYR A 389 -10.11 19.41 27.68
C TYR A 389 -9.62 20.33 26.55
N VAL A 390 -10.54 20.97 25.83
CA VAL A 390 -10.26 21.81 24.67
C VAL A 390 -10.38 23.29 25.02
N LEU A 391 -9.45 24.12 24.53
CA LEU A 391 -9.47 25.56 24.78
C LEU A 391 -10.71 26.25 24.19
N GLY A 392 -11.39 27.02 25.05
CA GLY A 392 -12.35 28.04 24.65
C GLY A 392 -11.68 29.22 23.97
N GLU A 393 -12.46 30.07 23.29
CA GLU A 393 -11.93 31.17 22.49
C GLU A 393 -11.17 32.21 23.31
N GLU A 394 -11.68 32.59 24.48
CA GLU A 394 -11.02 33.52 25.39
C GLU A 394 -9.64 33.02 25.83
N LYS A 395 -9.57 31.76 26.32
CA LYS A 395 -8.32 31.14 26.75
C LYS A 395 -7.34 30.98 25.59
N ALA A 396 -7.82 30.60 24.42
CA ALA A 396 -6.99 30.47 23.24
C ALA A 396 -6.42 31.81 22.76
N ARG A 397 -7.22 32.88 22.82
CA ARG A 397 -6.74 34.24 22.51
C ARG A 397 -5.70 34.72 23.53
N ALA A 398 -5.91 34.46 24.81
CA ALA A 398 -4.95 34.76 25.87
C ALA A 398 -3.64 33.96 25.73
N GLU A 399 -3.72 32.72 25.27
CA GLU A 399 -2.54 31.92 24.97
C GLU A 399 -1.80 32.47 23.73
N ALA A 400 -2.53 32.80 22.67
CA ALA A 400 -1.99 33.38 21.46
C ALA A 400 -1.39 34.80 21.67
N SER A 401 -1.87 35.55 22.67
CA SER A 401 -1.36 36.91 22.95
C SER A 401 0.07 36.95 23.47
N LYS A 402 0.63 35.81 23.86
CA LYS A 402 2.05 35.67 24.17
C LYS A 402 2.95 35.72 22.92
N CYS A 403 2.38 35.55 21.71
CA CYS A 403 3.15 35.53 20.48
C CYS A 403 3.76 36.89 20.15
N SER A 404 5.07 36.91 19.95
CA SER A 404 5.82 38.08 19.46
C SER A 404 5.46 38.39 18.00
N ASP A 405 5.58 39.67 17.62
CA ASP A 405 5.26 40.14 16.27
C ASP A 405 6.24 39.62 15.20
N ASP A 406 7.55 39.60 15.51
CA ASP A 406 8.63 39.25 14.57
C ASP A 406 9.24 37.85 14.83
N CYS A 407 8.41 36.86 15.17
CA CYS A 407 8.87 35.48 15.40
C CYS A 407 8.14 34.48 14.49
N ASP A 408 8.91 33.67 13.74
CA ASP A 408 8.38 32.62 12.86
C ASP A 408 9.04 31.26 13.10
N LEU A 409 9.73 31.08 14.23
CA LEU A 409 10.44 29.82 14.54
C LEU A 409 9.55 28.59 14.46
N CYS A 410 8.30 28.68 14.91
CA CYS A 410 7.34 27.58 14.81
C CYS A 410 6.97 27.21 13.37
N SER A 411 6.99 28.18 12.46
CA SER A 411 6.72 27.95 11.03
C SER A 411 7.95 27.33 10.35
N TYR A 412 9.17 27.81 10.69
CA TYR A 412 10.42 27.22 10.21
C TYR A 412 10.66 25.80 10.71
N ALA A 413 10.29 25.51 11.97
CA ALA A 413 10.44 24.18 12.56
C ALA A 413 9.38 23.18 12.06
N CYS A 414 8.30 23.65 11.42
CA CYS A 414 7.23 22.78 10.96
C CYS A 414 7.70 21.91 9.79
N PRO A 415 7.65 20.57 9.90
CA PRO A 415 8.09 19.68 8.81
C PRO A 415 7.18 19.77 7.57
N SER A 416 5.94 20.22 7.76
CA SER A 416 4.98 20.48 6.66
C SER A 416 5.04 21.92 6.14
N ALA A 417 6.04 22.72 6.56
CA ALA A 417 6.22 24.13 6.19
C ALA A 417 4.96 25.00 6.36
N LEU A 418 4.19 24.75 7.42
CA LEU A 418 2.94 25.47 7.68
C LEU A 418 3.24 26.87 8.24
N LEU A 419 2.46 27.86 7.80
CA LEU A 419 2.52 29.24 8.33
C LEU A 419 1.80 29.35 9.69
N VAL A 420 2.30 28.60 10.68
CA VAL A 420 1.74 28.48 12.02
C VAL A 420 1.67 29.84 12.73
N SER A 421 2.78 30.58 12.71
CA SER A 421 2.92 31.88 13.37
C SER A 421 1.88 32.91 12.87
N ARG A 422 1.62 32.92 11.56
CA ARG A 422 0.58 33.75 10.94
C ARG A 422 -0.80 33.44 11.51
N GLY A 423 -1.15 32.17 11.64
CA GLY A 423 -2.42 31.73 12.20
C GLY A 423 -2.57 32.08 13.70
N VAL A 424 -1.49 31.91 14.48
CA VAL A 424 -1.47 32.26 15.91
C VAL A 424 -1.62 33.77 16.12
N ARG A 425 -0.89 34.61 15.38
CA ARG A 425 -1.05 36.08 15.45
C ARG A 425 -2.45 36.53 15.04
N ALA A 426 -3.00 35.95 13.97
CA ALA A 426 -4.36 36.27 13.55
C ALA A 426 -5.41 35.86 14.61
N LEU A 427 -5.20 34.76 15.34
CA LEU A 427 -6.04 34.39 16.48
C LEU A 427 -5.94 35.40 17.63
N ARG A 428 -4.73 35.85 17.97
CA ARG A 428 -4.48 36.94 18.96
C ARG A 428 -5.27 38.20 18.61
N ASP A 429 -5.25 38.58 17.33
CA ASP A 429 -5.85 39.81 16.82
C ASP A 429 -7.39 39.76 16.73
N GLY A 430 -8.00 38.63 17.12
CA GLY A 430 -9.46 38.49 17.24
C GLY A 430 -10.15 37.85 16.05
N ASN A 431 -9.42 37.20 15.13
CA ASN A 431 -10.01 36.51 13.98
C ASN A 431 -10.58 35.12 14.29
N GLY A 432 -10.58 34.72 15.58
CA GLY A 432 -11.08 33.43 16.05
C GLY A 432 -10.33 32.22 15.48
N PHE A 433 -10.85 31.01 15.71
CA PHE A 433 -10.19 29.77 15.28
C PHE A 433 -10.13 29.57 13.76
N LYS A 434 -10.94 30.29 12.98
CA LYS A 434 -10.86 30.26 11.51
C LYS A 434 -9.47 30.69 11.01
N ALA A 435 -8.75 31.51 11.78
CA ALA A 435 -7.38 31.89 11.51
C ALA A 435 -6.40 30.71 11.44
N LEU A 436 -6.69 29.61 12.16
CA LEU A 436 -5.85 28.41 12.20
C LEU A 436 -6.29 27.33 11.21
N ALA A 437 -7.42 27.49 10.51
CA ALA A 437 -8.07 26.42 9.77
C ALA A 437 -7.16 25.77 8.72
N GLU A 438 -6.36 26.57 8.02
CA GLU A 438 -5.47 26.10 6.94
C GLU A 438 -4.24 25.35 7.48
N ALA A 439 -3.66 25.85 8.58
CA ALA A 439 -2.55 25.16 9.22
C ALA A 439 -3.03 23.88 9.93
N GLU A 440 -4.15 23.95 10.64
CA GLU A 440 -4.75 22.81 11.33
C GLU A 440 -5.05 21.65 10.38
N LYS A 441 -5.66 21.96 9.21
CA LYS A 441 -6.03 20.97 8.20
C LYS A 441 -4.86 20.10 7.75
N ARG A 442 -3.64 20.66 7.74
CA ARG A 442 -2.40 20.01 7.28
C ARG A 442 -1.45 19.63 8.42
N CYS A 443 -1.85 19.87 9.67
CA CYS A 443 -1.04 19.62 10.86
C CYS A 443 -1.19 18.18 11.33
N CYS A 444 -0.10 17.42 11.40
CA CYS A 444 -0.06 16.08 12.01
C CYS A 444 0.22 16.11 13.53
N LEU A 445 0.25 17.30 14.14
CA LEU A 445 0.50 17.52 15.57
C LEU A 445 1.83 16.89 16.08
N CYS A 446 2.92 17.10 15.34
CA CYS A 446 4.25 16.57 15.67
C CYS A 446 4.93 17.23 16.89
N LEU A 447 4.45 18.42 17.32
CA LEU A 447 4.94 19.23 18.45
C LEU A 447 6.27 19.97 18.22
N GLU A 448 6.83 19.96 17.01
CA GLU A 448 8.05 20.75 16.73
C GLU A 448 7.82 22.26 16.90
N CYS A 449 6.61 22.73 16.54
CA CYS A 449 6.20 24.11 16.77
C CYS A 449 6.23 24.49 18.26
N ASP A 450 5.71 23.64 19.14
CA ASP A 450 5.70 23.87 20.59
C ASP A 450 7.12 23.89 21.16
N ARG A 451 7.98 22.95 20.73
CA ARG A 451 9.38 22.85 21.19
C ARG A 451 10.24 24.04 20.77
N SER A 452 9.99 24.57 19.58
CA SER A 452 10.72 25.72 19.02
C SER A 452 10.24 27.08 19.53
N CYS A 453 9.08 27.15 20.20
CA CYS A 453 8.48 28.40 20.62
C CYS A 453 9.17 28.96 21.88
N PRO A 454 9.84 30.14 21.82
CA PRO A 454 10.53 30.71 22.98
C PRO A 454 9.55 31.15 24.09
N GLU A 455 8.36 31.59 23.70
CA GLU A 455 7.28 32.03 24.60
C GLU A 455 6.47 30.87 25.20
N LYS A 456 6.83 29.62 24.85
CA LYS A 456 6.19 28.39 25.33
C LYS A 456 4.66 28.39 25.15
N ILE A 457 4.22 28.92 24.01
CA ILE A 457 2.81 28.93 23.62
C ILE A 457 2.38 27.48 23.40
N GLY A 458 1.22 27.10 23.95
CA GLY A 458 0.55 25.83 23.67
C GLY A 458 0.00 25.76 22.24
N ILE A 459 0.85 25.86 21.22
CA ILE A 459 0.46 25.87 19.80
C ILE A 459 -0.31 24.61 19.45
N SER A 460 0.13 23.45 19.96
CA SER A 460 -0.58 22.19 19.75
C SER A 460 -2.00 22.22 20.33
N ASP A 461 -2.22 22.85 21.48
CA ASP A 461 -3.54 22.98 22.10
C ASP A 461 -4.43 23.96 21.32
N LEU A 462 -3.86 25.02 20.73
CA LEU A 462 -4.56 25.90 19.79
C LEU A 462 -5.03 25.14 18.53
N MET A 463 -4.16 24.28 17.97
CA MET A 463 -4.49 23.46 16.80
C MET A 463 -5.57 22.42 17.12
N VAL A 464 -5.48 21.75 18.28
CA VAL A 464 -6.51 20.81 18.74
C VAL A 464 -7.84 21.54 18.94
N ALA A 465 -7.82 22.76 19.48
CA ALA A 465 -9.02 23.55 19.65
C ALA A 465 -9.66 23.98 18.31
N ALA A 466 -8.86 24.30 17.30
CA ALA A 466 -9.37 24.49 15.94
C ALA A 466 -9.98 23.20 15.36
N PHE A 467 -9.29 22.05 15.52
CA PHE A 467 -9.75 20.73 15.04
C PHE A 467 -11.04 20.25 15.72
N ALA A 468 -11.16 20.44 17.03
CA ALA A 468 -12.30 19.98 17.82
C ALA A 468 -13.61 20.62 17.36
N ARG A 469 -13.59 21.88 16.93
CA ARG A 469 -14.77 22.63 16.47
C ARG A 469 -15.38 22.08 15.18
N LYS A 470 -14.57 21.44 14.33
CA LYS A 470 -15.03 20.75 13.12
C LYS A 470 -15.62 19.36 13.41
N GLY A 471 -15.58 18.89 14.66
CA GLY A 471 -16.03 17.54 15.03
C GLY A 471 -17.48 17.20 14.72
N PRO A 472 -18.44 18.10 14.95
CA PRO A 472 -19.82 17.85 14.56
C PRO A 472 -20.04 17.71 13.04
N GLU A 473 -19.18 18.36 12.24
CA GLU A 473 -19.23 18.33 10.77
C GLU A 473 -18.51 17.10 10.17
N ASP A 474 -17.66 16.43 10.97
CA ASP A 474 -16.91 15.22 10.61
C ASP A 474 -17.84 14.00 10.58
N LYS A 475 -18.73 13.97 9.58
CA LYS A 475 -19.70 12.91 9.33
C LYS A 475 -19.70 12.56 7.84
N PHE A 476 -19.31 11.34 7.52
CA PHE A 476 -19.18 10.87 6.14
C PHE A 476 -19.58 9.40 6.01
N ILE A 477 -19.65 8.90 4.77
CA ILE A 477 -20.01 7.50 4.49
C ILE A 477 -18.76 6.70 4.16
N LEU A 478 -18.58 5.58 4.86
CA LEU A 478 -17.53 4.61 4.60
C LEU A 478 -18.15 3.26 4.22
N ARG A 479 -17.47 2.53 3.34
CA ARG A 479 -17.68 1.09 3.13
C ARG A 479 -16.44 0.37 3.66
N GLY A 480 -16.66 -0.68 4.45
CA GLY A 480 -15.57 -1.48 5.01
C GLY A 480 -14.68 -2.08 3.93
N GLY A 481 -13.46 -2.47 4.31
CA GLY A 481 -12.51 -3.14 3.42
C GLY A 481 -13.08 -4.44 2.85
N ARG A 482 -13.18 -4.52 1.52
CA ARG A 482 -13.71 -5.70 0.81
C ARG A 482 -12.71 -6.86 0.64
N GLY A 483 -11.44 -6.67 0.99
CA GLY A 483 -10.38 -7.62 0.67
C GLY A 483 -9.99 -7.64 -0.82
N GLY A 484 -9.16 -8.61 -1.20
CA GLY A 484 -8.63 -8.78 -2.56
C GLY A 484 -9.68 -9.15 -3.61
N GLY A 485 -9.26 -9.15 -4.88
CA GLY A 485 -10.11 -9.54 -6.01
C GLY A 485 -10.19 -11.05 -6.21
N GLN A 486 -11.40 -11.58 -6.37
CA GLN A 486 -11.61 -13.01 -6.63
C GLN A 486 -11.14 -13.41 -8.04
N ARG A 487 -10.93 -14.70 -8.30
CA ARG A 487 -10.36 -15.17 -9.58
C ARG A 487 -11.12 -14.68 -10.81
N ALA A 488 -12.44 -14.79 -10.80
CA ALA A 488 -13.27 -14.36 -11.93
C ALA A 488 -13.23 -12.84 -12.16
N GLU A 489 -13.13 -12.06 -11.07
CA GLU A 489 -13.01 -10.60 -11.13
C GLU A 489 -11.66 -10.18 -11.72
N MET A 490 -10.58 -10.83 -11.29
CA MET A 490 -9.22 -10.58 -11.80
C MET A 490 -9.06 -11.06 -13.24
N ALA A 491 -9.67 -12.18 -13.63
CA ALA A 491 -9.68 -12.65 -15.02
C ALA A 491 -10.42 -11.66 -15.96
N SER A 492 -11.53 -11.07 -15.51
CA SER A 492 -12.20 -9.99 -16.26
C SER A 492 -11.31 -8.74 -16.35
N ASN A 493 -10.65 -8.40 -15.23
CA ASN A 493 -9.75 -7.26 -15.18
C ASN A 493 -8.55 -7.40 -16.14
N ASP A 494 -8.00 -8.61 -16.27
CA ASP A 494 -6.92 -8.89 -17.22
C ASP A 494 -7.27 -8.53 -18.67
N LEU A 495 -8.51 -8.79 -19.11
CA LEU A 495 -8.96 -8.37 -20.43
C LEU A 495 -8.92 -6.85 -20.56
N VAL A 496 -9.43 -6.13 -19.56
CA VAL A 496 -9.46 -4.67 -19.50
C VAL A 496 -8.04 -4.08 -19.53
N ALA A 497 -7.12 -4.66 -18.74
CA ALA A 497 -5.72 -4.24 -18.65
C ALA A 497 -4.97 -4.42 -19.98
N ARG A 498 -5.42 -5.34 -20.86
CA ARG A 498 -4.83 -5.61 -22.17
C ARG A 498 -5.55 -4.89 -23.33
N SER A 499 -6.87 -4.72 -23.26
CA SER A 499 -7.71 -4.15 -24.32
C SER A 499 -7.67 -2.63 -24.39
N GLY A 500 -7.16 -1.97 -23.35
CA GLY A 500 -7.20 -0.50 -23.24
C GLY A 500 -8.61 0.02 -22.95
N SER A 501 -9.47 -0.76 -22.28
CA SER A 501 -10.81 -0.30 -21.90
C SER A 501 -10.82 0.62 -20.66
N SER A 502 -9.67 0.82 -20.02
CA SER A 502 -9.44 1.72 -18.89
C SER A 502 -8.05 2.37 -19.05
N PRO A 503 -7.83 3.61 -18.56
CA PRO A 503 -6.49 4.21 -18.51
C PRO A 503 -5.54 3.53 -17.52
N GLY A 504 -6.02 2.57 -16.71
CA GLY A 504 -5.18 1.67 -15.94
C GLY A 504 -5.69 1.36 -14.54
N TRP A 505 -4.89 0.56 -13.83
CA TRP A 505 -5.08 0.24 -12.42
C TRP A 505 -4.28 1.21 -11.56
N PHE A 506 -4.95 1.86 -10.62
CA PHE A 506 -4.36 2.88 -9.75
C PHE A 506 -4.51 2.48 -8.29
N GLY A 507 -3.39 2.17 -7.64
CA GLY A 507 -3.34 2.18 -6.18
C GLY A 507 -3.39 3.62 -5.68
N VAL A 508 -4.28 3.94 -4.74
CA VAL A 508 -4.30 5.24 -4.06
C VAL A 508 -4.27 5.00 -2.55
N ILE A 509 -3.11 5.22 -1.96
CA ILE A 509 -2.86 4.97 -0.53
C ILE A 509 -2.19 6.19 0.13
N GLY A 510 -2.10 6.15 1.45
CA GLY A 510 -1.54 7.26 2.22
C GLY A 510 -1.79 7.12 3.71
N CYS A 511 -1.20 8.03 4.49
CA CYS A 511 -1.32 8.05 5.95
C CYS A 511 -2.20 9.19 6.49
N GLY A 512 -2.83 9.95 5.59
CA GLY A 512 -3.74 11.06 5.90
C GLY A 512 -3.06 12.39 6.23
N ASP A 513 -3.84 13.44 6.51
CA ASP A 513 -3.44 14.79 6.98
C ASP A 513 -2.68 15.75 6.05
N ALA A 514 -1.72 15.35 5.20
CA ALA A 514 -0.88 16.34 4.48
C ALA A 514 -1.67 17.31 3.60
N ASN A 515 -2.77 16.81 3.01
CA ASN A 515 -3.81 17.57 2.34
C ASN A 515 -4.94 16.58 1.98
N PRO A 516 -5.98 16.44 2.82
CA PRO A 516 -7.02 15.44 2.57
C PRO A 516 -7.76 15.68 1.25
N ASP A 517 -7.90 16.94 0.82
CA ASP A 517 -8.55 17.30 -0.44
C ASP A 517 -7.79 16.77 -1.66
N ASP A 518 -6.47 16.68 -1.59
CA ASP A 518 -5.68 16.18 -2.72
C ASP A 518 -5.91 14.70 -2.93
N VAL A 519 -5.85 13.89 -1.88
CA VAL A 519 -6.05 12.44 -2.03
C VAL A 519 -7.51 12.11 -2.40
N GLN A 520 -8.47 12.90 -1.89
CA GLN A 520 -9.87 12.86 -2.32
C GLN A 520 -10.01 13.17 -3.81
N TRP A 521 -9.40 14.26 -4.26
CA TRP A 521 -9.42 14.68 -5.66
C TRP A 521 -8.76 13.64 -6.56
N ILE A 522 -7.58 13.13 -6.19
CA ILE A 522 -6.85 12.10 -6.95
C ILE A 522 -7.72 10.87 -7.17
N ALA A 523 -8.35 10.34 -6.10
CA ALA A 523 -9.20 9.16 -6.20
C ALA A 523 -10.41 9.40 -7.11
N ASN A 524 -11.10 10.54 -6.94
CA ASN A 524 -12.24 10.91 -7.78
C ASN A 524 -11.84 11.15 -9.24
N GLU A 525 -10.72 11.83 -9.49
CA GLU A 525 -10.23 12.17 -10.83
C GLU A 525 -9.85 10.93 -11.63
N LEU A 526 -9.17 9.97 -11.00
CA LEU A 526 -8.81 8.71 -11.65
C LEU A 526 -10.06 7.85 -11.92
N ALA A 527 -10.99 7.76 -10.97
CA ALA A 527 -12.21 6.99 -11.13
C ALA A 527 -13.17 7.61 -12.17
N SER A 528 -13.32 8.94 -12.20
CA SER A 528 -14.16 9.66 -13.17
C SER A 528 -13.68 9.45 -14.61
N ARG A 529 -12.37 9.32 -14.80
CA ARG A 529 -11.69 9.00 -16.07
C ARG A 529 -11.72 7.52 -16.44
N ASN A 530 -12.64 6.75 -15.87
CA ASN A 530 -12.78 5.31 -16.13
C ASN A 530 -11.61 4.45 -15.61
N GLY A 531 -10.78 4.99 -14.71
CA GLY A 531 -9.73 4.25 -14.01
C GLY A 531 -10.29 3.21 -13.03
N ILE A 532 -9.45 2.23 -12.71
CA ILE A 532 -9.73 1.22 -11.67
C ILE A 532 -8.96 1.64 -10.42
N VAL A 533 -9.64 2.24 -9.46
CA VAL A 533 -8.99 2.78 -8.25
C VAL A 533 -9.09 1.75 -7.12
N ALA A 534 -7.94 1.27 -6.66
CA ALA A 534 -7.80 0.38 -5.52
C ALA A 534 -7.19 1.17 -4.34
N MET A 535 -7.92 1.25 -3.23
CA MET A 535 -7.55 2.05 -2.07
C MET A 535 -7.27 1.14 -0.88
N ALA A 536 -6.27 1.50 -0.06
CA ALA A 536 -5.96 0.80 1.17
C ALA A 536 -5.29 1.73 2.19
N GLY A 537 -5.34 1.37 3.46
CA GLY A 537 -4.72 2.11 4.55
C GLY A 537 -5.48 3.38 4.95
N CYS A 538 -4.86 4.17 5.82
CA CYS A 538 -5.57 5.22 6.55
C CYS A 538 -6.08 6.38 5.66
N SER A 539 -5.53 6.56 4.45
CA SER A 539 -6.04 7.54 3.50
C SER A 539 -7.45 7.23 3.02
N VAL A 540 -7.93 5.98 3.13
CA VAL A 540 -9.29 5.64 2.70
C VAL A 540 -10.35 6.45 3.44
N GLY A 541 -10.17 6.68 4.74
CA GLY A 541 -11.08 7.55 5.49
C GLY A 541 -11.05 8.99 4.99
N ASP A 542 -9.87 9.53 4.66
CA ASP A 542 -9.77 10.87 4.05
C ASP A 542 -10.43 10.92 2.67
N ILE A 543 -10.21 9.91 1.82
CA ILE A 543 -10.86 9.79 0.51
C ILE A 543 -12.38 9.73 0.67
N ALA A 544 -12.88 9.00 1.67
CA ALA A 544 -14.31 8.84 1.94
C ALA A 544 -15.03 10.17 2.25
N HIS A 545 -14.29 11.21 2.66
CA HIS A 545 -14.84 12.56 2.87
C HIS A 545 -15.08 13.33 1.55
N PHE A 546 -14.66 12.81 0.39
CA PHE A 546 -15.01 13.44 -0.87
C PHE A 546 -16.54 13.40 -1.05
N HIS A 547 -17.15 14.58 -1.09
CA HIS A 547 -18.56 14.77 -1.38
C HIS A 547 -18.71 15.53 -2.70
N ASP A 548 -19.36 14.88 -3.67
CA ASP A 548 -19.62 15.47 -4.97
C ASP A 548 -20.77 16.49 -4.84
N PRO A 549 -20.54 17.79 -5.10
CA PRO A 549 -21.57 18.80 -4.99
C PRO A 549 -22.63 18.71 -6.10
N ASP A 550 -22.32 18.13 -7.25
CA ASP A 550 -23.24 18.01 -8.38
C ASP A 550 -24.14 16.78 -8.23
N GLU A 551 -23.56 15.64 -7.82
CA GLU A 551 -24.32 14.39 -7.61
C GLU A 551 -24.92 14.25 -6.20
N GLN A 552 -24.51 15.07 -5.23
CA GLN A 552 -24.87 14.96 -3.81
C GLN A 552 -24.57 13.56 -3.23
N LYS A 553 -23.40 13.02 -3.58
CA LYS A 553 -22.95 11.68 -3.17
C LYS A 553 -21.54 11.74 -2.60
N TRP A 554 -21.30 10.95 -1.56
CA TRP A 554 -19.94 10.62 -1.15
C TRP A 554 -19.27 9.72 -2.20
N ILE A 555 -17.94 9.76 -2.30
CA ILE A 555 -17.21 8.90 -3.25
C ILE A 555 -17.55 7.41 -3.09
N MET A 556 -17.78 6.98 -1.85
CA MET A 556 -18.15 5.60 -1.50
C MET A 556 -19.56 5.19 -1.98
N GLN A 557 -20.35 6.14 -2.48
CA GLN A 557 -21.65 5.92 -3.12
C GLN A 557 -21.63 6.25 -4.62
N LYS A 558 -20.65 7.03 -5.08
CA LYS A 558 -20.52 7.46 -6.47
C LYS A 558 -19.98 6.35 -7.37
N TYR A 559 -19.03 5.57 -6.87
CA TYR A 559 -18.37 4.52 -7.66
C TYR A 559 -18.59 3.12 -7.08
N PRO A 560 -18.74 2.09 -7.94
CA PRO A 560 -18.76 0.70 -7.51
C PRO A 560 -17.38 0.25 -6.97
N PHE A 561 -17.39 -0.80 -6.16
CA PHE A 561 -16.28 -1.34 -5.37
C PHE A 561 -15.72 -2.64 -5.94
N TRP A 562 -16.24 -3.11 -7.07
CA TRP A 562 -15.56 -4.14 -7.86
C TRP A 562 -14.29 -3.58 -8.51
N LEU A 563 -13.39 -4.46 -8.93
CA LEU A 563 -12.12 -4.08 -9.54
C LEU A 563 -12.23 -4.04 -11.07
N GLN A 564 -13.12 -3.17 -11.58
CA GLN A 564 -13.44 -2.98 -13.00
C GLN A 564 -13.39 -1.48 -13.39
N PRO A 565 -13.41 -1.08 -14.68
CA PRO A 565 -13.37 0.33 -15.08
C PRO A 565 -14.39 1.20 -14.33
N ARG A 566 -13.99 2.45 -14.03
CA ARG A 566 -14.80 3.44 -13.29
C ARG A 566 -15.20 2.91 -11.90
N SER A 567 -14.22 2.49 -11.11
CA SER A 567 -14.43 1.99 -9.74
C SER A 567 -13.50 2.66 -8.73
N ALA A 568 -13.91 2.62 -7.46
CA ALA A 568 -13.11 3.06 -6.32
C ALA A 568 -13.31 2.09 -5.15
N ALA A 569 -12.48 1.06 -5.07
CA ALA A 569 -12.63 -0.06 -4.16
C ALA A 569 -11.73 0.09 -2.92
N ASN A 570 -12.33 0.11 -1.72
CA ASN A 570 -11.59 0.02 -0.45
C ASN A 570 -11.19 -1.44 -0.16
N LEU A 571 -9.91 -1.79 -0.27
CA LEU A 571 -9.41 -3.14 0.02
C LEU A 571 -9.30 -3.42 1.53
N GLY A 572 -9.10 -2.40 2.36
CA GLY A 572 -8.94 -2.52 3.81
C GLY A 572 -7.87 -1.60 4.39
N GLY A 573 -7.37 -1.92 5.58
CA GLY A 573 -6.30 -1.16 6.26
C GLY A 573 -4.94 -1.30 5.58
N CYS A 574 -3.87 -0.82 6.23
CA CYS A 574 -2.49 -0.92 5.74
C CYS A 574 -2.06 -2.37 5.48
N SER A 575 -2.58 -3.36 6.22
CA SER A 575 -2.34 -4.78 5.91
C SER A 575 -2.96 -5.24 4.58
N ALA A 576 -3.98 -4.54 4.07
CA ALA A 576 -4.56 -4.83 2.76
C ALA A 576 -3.73 -4.24 1.59
N CYS A 577 -2.65 -3.50 1.86
CA CYS A 577 -1.74 -3.01 0.81
C CYS A 577 -1.09 -4.16 0.03
N GLN A 578 -0.97 -5.35 0.62
CA GLN A 578 -0.53 -6.57 -0.05
C GLN A 578 -1.38 -6.95 -1.28
N PHE A 579 -2.64 -6.48 -1.34
CA PHE A 579 -3.52 -6.73 -2.48
C PHE A 579 -3.34 -5.74 -3.66
N LEU A 580 -2.61 -4.64 -3.49
CA LEU A 580 -2.38 -3.66 -4.58
C LEU A 580 -1.67 -4.28 -5.80
N PRO A 581 -0.63 -5.13 -5.65
CA PRO A 581 0.03 -5.76 -6.77
C PRO A 581 -0.68 -7.02 -7.30
N LEU A 582 -1.93 -7.32 -6.89
CA LEU A 582 -2.67 -8.48 -7.42
C LEU A 582 -2.74 -8.47 -8.96
N ILE A 583 -2.84 -7.29 -9.58
CA ILE A 583 -2.81 -7.15 -11.04
C ILE A 583 -1.51 -7.68 -11.67
N THR A 584 -0.38 -7.53 -10.98
CA THR A 584 0.94 -8.00 -11.44
C THR A 584 1.19 -9.45 -11.10
N LEU A 585 0.79 -9.89 -9.91
CA LEU A 585 1.04 -11.23 -9.41
C LEU A 585 -0.02 -12.19 -9.97
N LYS A 586 -1.27 -12.08 -9.52
CA LYS A 586 -2.36 -13.02 -9.84
C LYS A 586 -2.66 -13.18 -11.34
N ASN A 587 -2.49 -12.13 -12.13
CA ASN A 587 -2.70 -12.24 -13.59
C ASN A 587 -1.57 -13.01 -14.29
N ALA A 588 -0.34 -13.00 -13.78
CA ALA A 588 0.74 -13.81 -14.37
C ALA A 588 0.37 -15.30 -14.38
N ARG A 589 -0.31 -15.77 -13.34
CA ARG A 589 -0.87 -17.12 -13.28
C ARG A 589 -2.13 -17.26 -14.10
N SER A 590 -3.12 -16.42 -13.83
CA SER A 590 -4.47 -16.58 -14.38
C SER A 590 -4.48 -16.54 -15.91
N THR A 591 -3.57 -15.81 -16.54
CA THR A 591 -3.62 -15.58 -18.00
C THR A 591 -2.31 -15.86 -18.74
N ALA A 592 -1.15 -15.81 -18.08
CA ALA A 592 0.12 -16.18 -18.71
C ALA A 592 0.60 -17.60 -18.37
N GLY A 593 -0.12 -18.33 -17.50
CA GLY A 593 0.19 -19.72 -17.16
C GLY A 593 1.50 -19.87 -16.40
N VAL A 594 1.95 -18.81 -15.71
CA VAL A 594 3.13 -18.83 -14.85
C VAL A 594 2.76 -19.47 -13.52
N THR A 595 3.47 -20.53 -13.13
CA THR A 595 3.29 -21.09 -11.77
C THR A 595 3.62 -20.02 -10.73
N HIS A 596 2.77 -19.91 -9.71
CA HIS A 596 3.03 -18.98 -8.60
C HIS A 596 3.97 -19.53 -7.55
N TYR A 597 4.27 -20.82 -7.55
CA TYR A 597 5.00 -21.43 -6.44
C TYR A 597 6.51 -21.29 -6.61
N SER A 598 7.15 -20.53 -5.70
CA SER A 598 8.61 -20.26 -5.68
C SER A 598 9.16 -19.60 -6.94
N ASN A 599 8.32 -18.91 -7.71
CA ASN A 599 8.68 -18.41 -9.05
C ASN A 599 8.55 -16.87 -9.16
N TYR A 600 9.07 -16.16 -8.15
CA TYR A 600 8.93 -14.71 -8.05
C TYR A 600 9.34 -13.96 -9.31
N VAL A 601 10.56 -14.20 -9.83
CA VAL A 601 11.10 -13.43 -10.97
C VAL A 601 10.27 -13.60 -12.23
N GLU A 602 9.87 -14.83 -12.58
CA GLU A 602 9.05 -15.05 -13.77
C GLU A 602 7.67 -14.41 -13.62
N THR A 603 7.10 -14.44 -12.41
CA THR A 603 5.80 -13.85 -12.09
C THR A 603 5.81 -12.35 -12.38
N VAL A 604 6.75 -11.60 -11.81
CA VAL A 604 6.83 -10.14 -11.99
C VAL A 604 7.30 -9.74 -13.38
N ALA A 605 8.27 -10.45 -13.96
CA ALA A 605 8.81 -10.13 -15.29
C ALA A 605 7.80 -10.35 -16.41
N THR A 606 6.84 -11.25 -16.23
CA THR A 606 5.80 -11.54 -17.22
C THR A 606 4.79 -10.39 -17.35
N THR A 607 4.54 -9.64 -16.27
CA THR A 607 3.48 -8.61 -16.24
C THR A 607 4.02 -7.19 -16.32
N PHE A 608 5.26 -6.93 -15.90
CA PHE A 608 5.84 -5.59 -15.78
C PHE A 608 5.73 -4.69 -17.02
N ASP A 609 6.04 -5.23 -18.21
CA ASP A 609 6.00 -4.49 -19.49
C ASP A 609 4.65 -4.58 -20.21
N ARG A 610 3.63 -5.20 -19.60
CA ARG A 610 2.33 -5.47 -20.24
C ARG A 610 1.16 -4.85 -19.50
N TYR A 611 1.14 -4.91 -18.17
CA TYR A 611 -0.01 -4.51 -17.36
C TYR A 611 0.12 -3.07 -16.90
N ALA A 612 -0.91 -2.27 -17.17
CA ALA A 612 -1.02 -0.90 -16.71
C ALA A 612 -1.37 -0.86 -15.22
N CYS A 613 -0.36 -0.72 -14.37
CA CYS A 613 -0.55 -0.47 -12.95
C CYS A 613 0.48 0.52 -12.41
N CYS A 614 0.03 1.38 -11.50
CA CYS A 614 0.87 2.26 -10.70
C CYS A 614 0.21 2.54 -9.35
N THR A 615 0.94 3.12 -8.41
CA THR A 615 0.39 3.55 -7.11
C THR A 615 0.79 4.98 -6.79
N ILE A 616 -0.17 5.78 -6.32
CA ILE A 616 0.07 7.10 -5.74
C ILE A 616 0.01 6.95 -4.22
N VAL A 617 1.06 7.43 -3.54
CA VAL A 617 1.15 7.45 -2.09
C VAL A 617 1.21 8.89 -1.61
N TRP A 618 0.15 9.37 -0.97
CA TRP A 618 0.01 10.78 -0.59
C TRP A 618 -0.07 10.96 0.93
N GLY A 619 0.62 11.95 1.49
CA GLY A 619 0.60 12.22 2.93
C GLY A 619 1.99 12.42 3.57
N PRO A 620 2.04 12.67 4.89
CA PRO A 620 3.23 12.50 5.71
C PRO A 620 3.36 11.01 6.03
N LEU A 621 4.37 10.37 5.47
CA LEU A 621 4.42 8.91 5.40
C LEU A 621 5.43 8.34 6.41
N PRO A 622 4.99 7.45 7.33
CA PRO A 622 5.89 6.76 8.24
C PRO A 622 6.70 5.69 7.51
N ASP A 623 7.70 5.16 8.19
CA ASP A 623 8.62 4.14 7.66
C ASP A 623 7.90 2.88 7.18
N ARG A 624 6.72 2.56 7.73
CA ARG A 624 5.88 1.47 7.22
C ARG A 624 5.53 1.65 5.75
N MET A 625 5.15 2.87 5.35
CA MET A 625 4.83 3.14 3.95
C MET A 625 6.09 3.08 3.08
N TYR A 626 7.26 3.45 3.63
CA TYR A 626 8.54 3.29 2.94
C TYR A 626 8.80 1.82 2.60
N ALA A 627 8.56 0.93 3.57
CA ALA A 627 8.70 -0.52 3.37
C ALA A 627 7.65 -1.10 2.41
N ILE A 628 6.38 -0.67 2.50
CA ILE A 628 5.34 -1.06 1.54
C ILE A 628 5.74 -0.65 0.13
N VAL A 629 6.20 0.60 -0.08
CA VAL A 629 6.64 1.09 -1.39
C VAL A 629 7.80 0.25 -1.93
N ALA A 630 8.78 -0.11 -1.10
CA ALA A 630 9.86 -1.01 -1.50
C ALA A 630 9.34 -2.38 -2.00
N GLY A 631 8.34 -2.95 -1.33
CA GLY A 631 7.68 -4.19 -1.77
C GLY A 631 6.87 -4.02 -3.07
N LEU A 632 6.12 -2.92 -3.21
CA LEU A 632 5.30 -2.62 -4.39
C LEU A 632 6.16 -2.46 -5.64
N VAL A 633 7.24 -1.66 -5.57
CA VAL A 633 8.10 -1.46 -6.74
C VAL A 633 8.82 -2.74 -7.15
N ARG A 634 9.22 -3.58 -6.17
CA ARG A 634 9.80 -4.89 -6.47
C ARG A 634 8.82 -5.80 -7.18
N SER A 635 7.52 -5.69 -6.91
CA SER A 635 6.47 -6.42 -7.62
C SER A 635 6.13 -5.86 -9.00
N GLY A 636 6.82 -4.79 -9.44
CA GLY A 636 6.62 -4.18 -10.74
C GLY A 636 5.58 -3.05 -10.76
N VAL A 637 5.16 -2.56 -9.58
CA VAL A 637 4.22 -1.43 -9.46
C VAL A 637 5.01 -0.14 -9.21
N PRO A 638 5.19 0.73 -10.23
CA PRO A 638 5.83 2.03 -10.04
C PRO A 638 5.01 2.94 -9.13
N VAL A 639 5.71 3.79 -8.36
CA VAL A 639 5.12 4.61 -7.30
C VAL A 639 5.41 6.09 -7.50
N VAL A 640 4.36 6.90 -7.42
CA VAL A 640 4.46 8.35 -7.24
C VAL A 640 4.20 8.68 -5.77
N VAL A 641 5.09 9.44 -5.14
CA VAL A 641 4.92 9.88 -3.75
C VAL A 641 4.59 11.37 -3.68
N GLY A 642 3.85 11.79 -2.67
CA GLY A 642 3.55 13.21 -2.45
C GLY A 642 4.76 14.03 -1.98
N PRO A 643 4.62 15.37 -1.94
CA PRO A 643 5.75 16.28 -1.72
C PRO A 643 6.39 16.11 -0.34
N LEU A 644 5.58 15.88 0.71
CA LEU A 644 6.11 15.67 2.06
C LEU A 644 6.99 14.41 2.15
N ALA A 645 6.55 13.33 1.49
CA ALA A 645 7.33 12.11 1.39
C ALA A 645 8.59 12.33 0.54
N GLY A 646 8.50 13.08 -0.57
CA GLY A 646 9.66 13.44 -1.38
C GLY A 646 10.76 14.17 -0.61
N ASN A 647 10.37 15.07 0.30
CA ASN A 647 11.31 15.80 1.15
C ASN A 647 11.92 14.94 2.26
N ASP A 648 11.16 13.98 2.78
CA ASP A 648 11.59 13.13 3.90
C ASP A 648 12.35 11.88 3.43
N TRP A 649 11.88 11.18 2.41
CA TRP A 649 12.32 9.82 2.06
C TRP A 649 13.61 9.73 1.27
N LYS A 650 14.13 10.86 0.79
CA LYS A 650 15.35 11.21 -0.02
C LYS A 650 16.01 10.15 -0.92
N ARG A 651 15.74 8.87 -0.79
CA ARG A 651 15.85 7.82 -1.81
C ARG A 651 14.74 7.96 -2.86
N MET A 652 15.16 8.05 -4.11
CA MET A 652 14.32 7.99 -5.29
C MET A 652 14.90 6.96 -6.27
N LEU A 653 14.09 6.46 -7.20
CA LEU A 653 14.52 5.60 -8.29
C LEU A 653 14.13 6.26 -9.63
N PRO A 654 14.77 7.38 -10.00
CA PRO A 654 14.42 8.12 -11.19
C PRO A 654 14.96 7.43 -12.44
N GLY A 655 14.17 7.43 -13.52
CA GLY A 655 14.69 7.09 -14.84
C GLY A 655 15.17 8.34 -15.58
N ASN A 656 15.95 8.12 -16.64
CA ASN A 656 16.45 9.18 -17.50
C ASN A 656 16.00 8.95 -18.94
N LYS A 657 14.92 9.62 -19.35
CA LYS A 657 14.39 9.51 -20.72
C LYS A 657 15.40 9.84 -21.81
N TRP A 658 16.43 10.65 -21.53
CA TRP A 658 17.46 10.99 -22.52
C TRP A 658 18.46 9.85 -22.75
N ASP A 659 18.66 9.01 -21.75
CA ASP A 659 19.43 7.76 -21.84
C ASP A 659 18.52 6.61 -22.27
N TRP A 660 17.98 6.72 -23.49
CA TRP A 660 17.02 5.77 -24.06
C TRP A 660 17.54 4.32 -24.13
N ARG A 661 18.87 4.12 -24.07
CA ARG A 661 19.50 2.78 -24.11
C ARG A 661 19.25 1.96 -22.84
N ARG A 662 18.89 2.61 -21.73
CA ARG A 662 18.49 1.94 -20.48
C ARG A 662 17.14 1.26 -20.58
N TYR A 663 16.29 1.68 -21.52
CA TYR A 663 14.96 1.13 -21.68
C TYR A 663 14.98 0.08 -22.77
N TRP A 664 14.96 -1.18 -22.34
CA TRP A 664 15.09 -2.31 -23.25
C TRP A 664 14.23 -3.50 -22.81
N VAL A 665 13.94 -4.35 -23.79
CA VAL A 665 13.32 -5.66 -23.59
C VAL A 665 13.95 -6.67 -24.55
N TYR A 666 13.91 -7.95 -24.23
CA TYR A 666 14.14 -9.02 -25.20
C TYR A 666 12.81 -9.39 -25.85
N GLU A 667 12.77 -9.43 -27.19
CA GLU A 667 11.69 -10.15 -27.87
C GLU A 667 11.89 -11.64 -27.63
N ALA A 668 10.94 -12.27 -26.94
CA ALA A 668 11.13 -13.61 -26.40
C ALA A 668 11.39 -14.66 -27.49
N LEU A 669 10.79 -14.52 -28.68
CA LEU A 669 10.95 -15.47 -29.78
C LEU A 669 12.28 -15.33 -30.53
N SER A 670 12.69 -14.11 -30.88
CA SER A 670 13.94 -13.88 -31.62
C SER A 670 15.17 -13.78 -30.72
N GLN A 671 14.96 -13.64 -29.42
CA GLN A 671 15.99 -13.37 -28.40
C GLN A 671 16.79 -12.09 -28.66
N ARG A 672 16.29 -11.20 -29.52
CA ARG A 672 16.95 -9.93 -29.81
C ARG A 672 16.56 -8.90 -28.76
N LYS A 673 17.57 -8.20 -28.24
CA LYS A 673 17.39 -7.00 -27.43
C LYS A 673 16.82 -5.89 -28.31
N ARG A 674 15.72 -5.29 -27.88
CA ARG A 674 15.06 -4.13 -28.50
C ARG A 674 15.02 -3.00 -27.50
N PHE A 675 15.15 -1.77 -27.99
CA PHE A 675 14.91 -0.61 -27.16
C PHE A 675 13.42 -0.31 -27.15
N VAL A 676 12.95 0.29 -26.06
CA VAL A 676 11.53 0.64 -25.89
C VAL A 676 11.45 2.05 -25.30
N GLU A 677 10.24 2.58 -25.28
CA GLU A 677 9.97 3.87 -24.66
C GLU A 677 10.20 3.85 -23.14
N PRO A 678 10.43 5.02 -22.52
CA PRO A 678 10.75 5.11 -21.10
C PRO A 678 9.51 4.88 -20.22
N SER A 679 9.06 3.63 -20.13
CA SER A 679 7.88 3.22 -19.37
C SER A 679 8.16 2.03 -18.42
N PRO A 680 7.92 2.17 -17.10
CA PRO A 680 7.58 3.44 -16.45
C PRO A 680 8.74 4.43 -16.52
N LYS A 681 8.44 5.73 -16.53
CA LYS A 681 9.46 6.76 -16.65
C LYS A 681 10.38 6.79 -15.43
N HIS A 682 9.79 6.67 -14.24
CA HIS A 682 10.49 6.51 -12.96
C HIS A 682 9.88 5.32 -12.21
N LEU A 683 10.63 4.73 -11.29
CA LEU A 683 10.13 3.65 -10.45
C LEU A 683 9.63 4.18 -9.09
N ILE A 684 10.35 5.16 -8.51
CA ILE A 684 9.90 5.96 -7.35
C ILE A 684 10.27 7.42 -7.63
N ILE A 685 9.28 8.31 -7.63
CA ILE A 685 9.50 9.75 -7.80
C ILE A 685 8.49 10.56 -6.97
N PRO A 686 8.88 11.70 -6.39
CA PRO A 686 7.93 12.63 -5.81
C PRO A 686 7.22 13.47 -6.89
N ALA A 687 5.97 13.84 -6.61
CA ALA A 687 5.23 14.90 -7.29
C ALA A 687 5.01 16.07 -6.32
N GLU A 688 5.05 17.30 -6.81
CA GLU A 688 4.77 18.50 -6.03
C GLU A 688 3.26 18.74 -5.90
N THR A 689 2.50 18.48 -6.97
CA THR A 689 1.05 18.71 -7.02
C THR A 689 0.28 17.42 -7.32
N ARG A 690 -1.01 17.42 -6.94
CA ARG A 690 -1.92 16.30 -7.24
C ARG A 690 -2.11 16.12 -8.75
N GLU A 691 -2.11 17.21 -9.52
CA GLU A 691 -2.24 17.20 -10.98
C GLU A 691 -1.03 16.53 -11.64
N GLU A 692 0.18 16.84 -11.16
CA GLU A 692 1.42 16.18 -11.59
C GLU A 692 1.39 14.69 -11.24
N ALA A 693 0.93 14.34 -10.04
CA ALA A 693 0.84 12.95 -9.62
C ALA A 693 -0.10 12.12 -10.51
N VAL A 694 -1.28 12.65 -10.84
CA VAL A 694 -2.24 12.00 -11.75
C VAL A 694 -1.65 11.88 -13.16
N ASN A 695 -1.00 12.92 -13.67
CA ASN A 695 -0.38 12.86 -14.99
C ASN A 695 0.74 11.81 -15.08
N MET A 696 1.63 11.76 -14.07
CA MET A 696 2.67 10.74 -14.00
C MET A 696 2.10 9.32 -13.89
N ALA A 697 1.05 9.15 -13.09
CA ALA A 697 0.36 7.87 -12.97
C ALA A 697 -0.23 7.39 -14.31
N CYS A 698 -0.85 8.29 -15.09
CA CYS A 698 -1.33 8.00 -16.44
C CYS A 698 -0.17 7.62 -17.39
N CYS A 699 0.97 8.32 -17.31
CA CYS A 699 2.16 8.02 -18.09
C CYS A 699 2.68 6.59 -17.86
N TYR A 700 2.75 6.15 -16.59
CA TYR A 700 3.30 4.84 -16.23
C TYR A 700 2.49 3.65 -16.74
N ASN A 701 1.22 3.90 -17.09
CA ASN A 701 0.30 2.91 -17.61
C ASN A 701 0.41 2.70 -19.12
N VAL A 702 1.19 3.52 -19.82
CA VAL A 702 1.50 3.32 -21.25
C VAL A 702 2.66 2.32 -21.39
N LYS A 703 2.39 1.02 -21.53
CA LYS A 703 3.41 -0.05 -21.42
C LYS A 703 3.94 -0.58 -22.76
N PRO A 704 5.21 -0.97 -22.87
CA PRO A 704 5.85 -1.40 -24.14
C PRO A 704 5.10 -2.52 -24.88
N ALA A 705 4.71 -3.57 -24.15
CA ALA A 705 4.13 -4.78 -24.73
C ALA A 705 2.59 -4.77 -24.79
N GLN A 706 1.94 -3.62 -24.61
CA GLN A 706 0.51 -3.48 -24.84
C GLN A 706 0.17 -3.56 -26.33
N GLY A 707 -0.84 -4.37 -26.66
CA GLY A 707 -1.41 -4.42 -28.01
C GLY A 707 -2.21 -3.16 -28.34
N PHE A 708 -3.03 -2.69 -27.40
CA PHE A 708 -3.89 -1.50 -27.55
C PHE A 708 -3.42 -0.40 -26.60
N ARG A 709 -2.86 0.69 -27.13
CA ARG A 709 -2.29 1.78 -26.31
C ARG A 709 -3.08 3.07 -26.31
N MET A 710 -4.04 3.20 -27.23
CA MET A 710 -4.72 4.46 -27.50
C MET A 710 -5.29 5.11 -26.25
N THR A 711 -6.05 4.36 -25.44
CA THR A 711 -6.66 4.87 -24.20
C THR A 711 -5.63 5.26 -23.14
N PHE A 712 -4.52 4.50 -23.02
CA PHE A 712 -3.46 4.81 -22.07
C PHE A 712 -2.73 6.10 -22.47
N LEU A 713 -2.40 6.23 -23.76
CA LEU A 713 -1.76 7.44 -24.28
C LEU A 713 -2.70 8.64 -24.23
N ASP A 714 -4.00 8.45 -24.50
CA ASP A 714 -5.02 9.49 -24.36
C ASP A 714 -5.06 10.04 -22.93
N GLY A 715 -5.09 9.17 -21.92
CA GLY A 715 -5.05 9.59 -20.52
C GLY A 715 -3.80 10.41 -20.18
N TYR A 716 -2.63 10.06 -20.71
CA TYR A 716 -1.41 10.82 -20.49
C TYR A 716 -1.44 12.19 -21.19
N LEU A 717 -1.83 12.22 -22.46
CA LEU A 717 -1.88 13.45 -23.26
C LEU A 717 -2.96 14.42 -22.76
N ASP A 718 -4.15 13.91 -22.45
CA ASP A 718 -5.29 14.70 -22.00
C ASP A 718 -5.03 15.34 -20.63
N THR A 719 -4.56 14.56 -19.65
CA THR A 719 -4.22 15.10 -18.32
C THR A 719 -3.11 16.15 -18.41
N HIS A 720 -2.09 15.93 -19.25
CA HIS A 720 -1.02 16.91 -19.42
C HIS A 720 -1.54 18.21 -20.04
N GLN A 721 -2.33 18.10 -21.10
CA GLN A 721 -2.92 19.23 -21.80
C GLN A 721 -3.88 20.02 -20.90
N GLN A 722 -4.67 19.33 -20.07
CA GLN A 722 -5.63 19.94 -19.17
C GLN A 722 -4.96 20.68 -18.02
N TYR A 723 -3.94 20.09 -17.38
CA TYR A 723 -3.34 20.66 -16.18
C TYR A 723 -2.17 21.60 -16.47
N PHE A 724 -1.44 21.38 -17.56
CA PHE A 724 -0.23 22.14 -17.90
C PHE A 724 -0.35 22.96 -19.19
N GLY A 725 -1.45 22.82 -19.95
CA GLY A 725 -1.71 23.64 -21.13
C GLY A 725 -0.92 23.26 -22.39
N GLU A 726 -0.11 22.21 -22.32
CA GLU A 726 0.76 21.75 -23.42
C GLU A 726 0.83 20.23 -23.53
N LEU A 727 1.47 19.70 -24.58
CA LEU A 727 1.77 18.28 -24.69
C LEU A 727 3.10 17.94 -24.00
N PRO A 728 3.24 16.75 -23.38
CA PRO A 728 4.49 16.36 -22.75
C PRO A 728 5.62 16.22 -23.77
N ASP A 729 6.79 16.80 -23.54
CA ASP A 729 7.90 16.81 -24.50
C ASP A 729 8.38 15.43 -25.00
N ASP A 730 8.13 14.36 -24.23
CA ASP A 730 8.50 12.99 -24.54
C ASP A 730 7.36 12.15 -25.13
N TRP A 731 6.15 12.72 -25.31
CA TRP A 731 4.98 12.04 -25.85
C TRP A 731 5.21 11.30 -27.19
N PRO A 732 6.01 11.80 -28.15
CA PRO A 732 6.24 11.11 -29.42
C PRO A 732 6.92 9.75 -29.25
N ARG A 733 7.65 9.55 -28.14
CA ARG A 733 8.37 8.30 -27.86
C ARG A 733 7.42 7.15 -27.54
N TYR A 734 6.19 7.45 -27.15
CA TYR A 734 5.18 6.45 -26.79
C TYR A 734 4.30 6.04 -27.98
N VAL A 735 4.55 6.61 -29.17
CA VAL A 735 3.79 6.36 -30.41
C VAL A 735 4.57 5.40 -31.29
N ARG A 736 3.99 4.24 -31.60
CA ARG A 736 4.58 3.25 -32.52
C ARG A 736 3.94 3.29 -33.90
N SER A 737 2.69 3.74 -33.96
CA SER A 737 1.87 3.83 -35.16
C SER A 737 0.74 4.86 -34.99
N PRO A 738 0.09 5.30 -36.09
CA PRO A 738 -1.14 6.12 -35.98
C PRO A 738 -2.25 5.48 -35.13
N GLY A 739 -2.24 4.15 -34.98
CA GLY A 739 -3.20 3.40 -34.19
C GLY A 739 -3.04 3.59 -32.67
N ASP A 740 -1.87 4.04 -32.21
CA ASP A 740 -1.67 4.39 -30.80
C ASP A 740 -2.23 5.79 -30.47
N LEU A 741 -2.54 6.62 -31.48
CA LEU A 741 -3.03 7.99 -31.28
C LEU A 741 -4.55 8.03 -31.02
N PRO A 742 -5.01 8.89 -30.08
CA PRO A 742 -6.44 9.09 -29.82
C PRO A 742 -7.22 9.47 -31.07
N ILE A 743 -8.39 8.86 -31.27
CA ILE A 743 -9.20 9.05 -32.51
C ILE A 743 -9.59 10.52 -32.70
N ALA A 744 -10.14 11.16 -31.66
CA ALA A 744 -10.66 12.52 -31.75
C ALA A 744 -9.57 13.56 -32.11
N GLY A 745 -8.33 13.33 -31.66
CA GLY A 745 -7.19 14.23 -31.88
C GLY A 745 -6.21 13.78 -32.96
N ARG A 746 -6.43 12.64 -33.65
CA ARG A 746 -5.40 11.99 -34.47
C ARG A 746 -4.79 12.92 -35.52
N ALA A 747 -5.61 13.68 -36.24
CA ALA A 747 -5.13 14.60 -37.26
C ALA A 747 -4.23 15.71 -36.67
N ARG A 748 -4.60 16.25 -35.50
CA ARG A 748 -3.81 17.24 -34.76
C ARG A 748 -2.45 16.65 -34.36
N PHE A 749 -2.45 15.47 -33.75
CA PHE A 749 -1.23 14.82 -33.29
C PHE A 749 -0.30 14.44 -34.43
N LEU A 750 -0.82 13.95 -35.57
CA LEU A 750 0.00 13.67 -36.75
C LEU A 750 0.62 14.93 -37.34
N ALA A 751 -0.12 16.03 -37.41
CA ALA A 751 0.41 17.32 -37.86
C ALA A 751 1.52 17.83 -36.92
N GLU A 752 1.37 17.62 -35.61
CA GLU A 752 2.38 18.00 -34.63
C GLU A 752 3.66 17.16 -34.68
N LEU A 753 3.53 15.84 -34.88
CA LEU A 753 4.68 14.95 -35.12
C LEU A 753 5.49 15.39 -36.34
N GLU A 754 4.80 15.79 -37.42
CA GLU A 754 5.43 16.29 -38.64
C GLU A 754 6.09 17.66 -38.44
N ALA A 755 5.37 18.61 -37.84
CA ALA A 755 5.84 19.98 -37.70
C ALA A 755 6.96 20.15 -36.66
N LYS A 756 6.94 19.38 -35.56
CA LYS A 756 7.81 19.61 -34.40
C LYS A 756 8.78 18.47 -34.08
N HIS A 757 8.50 17.24 -34.53
CA HIS A 757 9.25 16.06 -34.11
C HIS A 757 9.96 15.34 -35.25
N GLY A 758 9.93 15.88 -36.47
CA GLY A 758 10.70 15.35 -37.61
C GLY A 758 10.13 14.07 -38.23
N TRP A 759 8.88 13.70 -37.92
CA TRP A 759 8.20 12.60 -38.58
C TRP A 759 7.78 13.04 -39.99
N LYS A 760 7.81 12.15 -40.99
CA LYS A 760 7.24 12.45 -42.31
C LYS A 760 6.07 11.55 -42.62
N ARG A 761 5.03 12.12 -43.22
CA ARG A 761 3.77 11.43 -43.53
C ARG A 761 3.25 11.78 -44.91
N GLU A 762 2.36 10.93 -45.40
CA GLU A 762 1.52 11.15 -46.57
C GLU A 762 0.07 10.91 -46.15
N GLY A 763 -0.68 12.00 -45.92
CA GLY A 763 -2.00 11.90 -45.30
C GLY A 763 -1.93 11.27 -43.89
N PRO A 764 -2.67 10.18 -43.60
CA PRO A 764 -2.61 9.48 -42.32
C PRO A 764 -1.47 8.45 -42.22
N VAL A 765 -0.72 8.22 -43.30
CA VAL A 765 0.32 7.18 -43.37
C VAL A 765 1.68 7.76 -43.01
N ILE A 766 2.34 7.17 -42.02
CA ILE A 766 3.68 7.57 -41.60
C ILE A 766 4.71 6.87 -42.49
N LYS A 767 5.62 7.64 -43.07
CA LYS A 767 6.66 7.15 -44.00
C LYS A 767 8.01 7.03 -43.32
N GLU A 768 8.35 8.03 -42.51
CA GLU A 768 9.66 8.17 -41.87
C GLU A 768 9.49 8.62 -40.42
N ILE A 769 10.19 7.94 -39.51
CA ILE A 769 10.18 8.17 -38.07
C ILE A 769 11.62 8.33 -37.60
N PRO A 770 11.95 9.39 -36.84
CA PRO A 770 13.25 9.53 -36.22
C PRO A 770 13.39 8.58 -35.03
N LEU A 771 14.50 7.84 -35.00
CA LEU A 771 14.96 7.07 -33.86
C LEU A 771 15.67 7.98 -32.84
N PRO A 772 15.75 7.57 -31.57
CA PRO A 772 16.49 8.32 -30.54
C PRO A 772 18.00 8.48 -30.81
N ASP A 773 18.57 7.70 -31.74
CA ASP A 773 19.96 7.83 -32.18
C ASP A 773 20.16 8.82 -33.35
N GLY A 774 19.08 9.45 -33.82
CA GLY A 774 19.08 10.43 -34.89
C GLY A 774 18.90 9.85 -36.31
N ARG A 775 18.89 8.52 -36.47
CA ARG A 775 18.54 7.91 -37.77
C ARG A 775 17.06 8.06 -38.04
N THR A 776 16.68 8.08 -39.32
CA THR A 776 15.29 8.04 -39.74
C THR A 776 14.99 6.72 -40.43
N VAL A 777 13.89 6.08 -40.04
CA VAL A 777 13.51 4.75 -40.50
C VAL A 777 12.03 4.69 -40.85
N ASP A 778 11.62 3.69 -41.63
CA ASP A 778 10.20 3.45 -41.84
C ASP A 778 9.51 2.94 -40.56
N GLN A 779 8.17 2.96 -40.54
CA GLN A 779 7.40 2.52 -39.38
C GLN A 779 7.67 1.06 -38.97
N LYS A 780 7.87 0.15 -39.93
CA LYS A 780 8.11 -1.27 -39.63
C LYS A 780 9.47 -1.45 -38.97
N GLN A 781 10.48 -0.72 -39.44
CA GLN A 781 11.82 -0.72 -38.87
C GLN A 781 11.82 -0.02 -37.50
N TYR A 782 11.08 1.07 -37.33
CA TYR A 782 10.89 1.71 -36.01
C TYR A 782 10.36 0.70 -34.99
N VAL A 783 9.25 0.01 -35.28
CA VAL A 783 8.68 -1.00 -34.36
C VAL A 783 9.64 -2.18 -34.09
N ARG A 784 10.54 -2.51 -35.03
CA ARG A 784 11.52 -3.59 -34.86
C ARG A 784 12.72 -3.20 -34.02
N GLU A 785 13.19 -1.95 -34.11
CA GLU A 785 14.39 -1.45 -33.42
C GLU A 785 14.04 -0.72 -32.11
N TYR A 786 12.90 -0.04 -32.08
CA TYR A 786 12.40 0.78 -30.99
C TYR A 786 10.88 0.55 -30.77
N GLY A 787 10.56 -0.35 -29.85
CA GLY A 787 9.21 -0.78 -29.50
C GLY A 787 9.06 -2.30 -29.41
N ALA A 788 8.01 -2.75 -28.74
CA ALA A 788 7.70 -4.19 -28.62
C ALA A 788 6.55 -4.65 -29.54
N GLY A 789 5.72 -3.74 -30.07
CA GLY A 789 4.68 -4.06 -31.06
C GLY A 789 3.68 -5.15 -30.66
N GLY A 790 3.46 -5.38 -29.36
CA GLY A 790 2.63 -6.46 -28.84
C GLY A 790 3.26 -7.86 -28.87
N ALA A 791 4.54 -7.97 -29.26
CA ALA A 791 5.28 -9.23 -29.20
C ALA A 791 5.41 -9.74 -27.75
N PRO A 792 5.53 -11.05 -27.52
CA PRO A 792 5.97 -11.57 -26.24
C PRO A 792 7.36 -11.04 -25.92
N VAL A 793 7.51 -10.34 -24.79
CA VAL A 793 8.78 -9.76 -24.36
C VAL A 793 9.09 -10.13 -22.91
N THR A 794 10.35 -10.00 -22.53
CA THR A 794 10.82 -10.11 -21.15
C THR A 794 12.08 -9.28 -20.95
N ARG A 795 12.34 -8.85 -19.73
CA ARG A 795 13.63 -8.25 -19.35
C ARG A 795 14.63 -9.27 -18.79
N VAL A 796 14.20 -10.51 -18.56
CA VAL A 796 15.05 -11.56 -17.99
C VAL A 796 15.45 -12.53 -19.11
N PRO A 797 16.73 -12.56 -19.54
CA PRO A 797 17.17 -13.35 -20.71
C PRO A 797 16.82 -14.85 -20.65
N ARG A 798 16.81 -15.42 -19.45
CA ARG A 798 16.50 -16.85 -19.24
C ARG A 798 15.03 -17.19 -19.51
N LEU A 799 14.14 -16.18 -19.53
CA LEU A 799 12.72 -16.32 -19.82
C LEU A 799 12.40 -16.17 -21.32
N CYS A 800 13.39 -15.92 -22.18
CA CYS A 800 13.21 -16.00 -23.63
C CYS A 800 12.82 -17.42 -24.06
N VAL A 801 12.23 -17.56 -25.25
CA VAL A 801 11.78 -18.86 -25.78
C VAL A 801 12.98 -19.71 -26.23
N LYS A 802 12.94 -21.03 -25.98
CA LYS A 802 13.93 -21.99 -26.50
C LYS A 802 14.04 -21.83 -28.02
N PRO A 803 15.25 -21.88 -28.60
CA PRO A 803 15.39 -21.89 -30.05
C PRO A 803 14.56 -23.06 -30.61
N LEU A 804 13.54 -22.77 -31.43
CA LEU A 804 12.91 -23.80 -32.25
C LEU A 804 14.05 -24.46 -33.01
N HIS A 805 14.15 -25.80 -32.98
CA HIS A 805 15.11 -26.52 -33.82
C HIS A 805 15.01 -25.93 -35.22
N GLN A 806 16.04 -25.19 -35.63
CA GLN A 806 16.21 -24.84 -37.02
C GLN A 806 16.23 -26.20 -37.70
N LYS A 807 15.21 -26.49 -38.50
CA LYS A 807 15.31 -27.58 -39.47
C LYS A 807 16.65 -27.35 -40.15
N LYS A 808 17.58 -28.29 -39.98
CA LYS A 808 18.78 -28.34 -40.82
C LYS A 808 18.23 -28.36 -42.25
N GLU A 809 18.34 -27.22 -42.93
CA GLU A 809 18.16 -27.16 -44.38
C GLU A 809 19.29 -27.94 -45.05
#